data_AF-A0A2S9BJF1-F1
#
_entry.id   AF-A0A2S9BJF1-F1
#
_cell.length_a   1.000
_cell.length_b   1.000
_cell.length_c   1.000
_cell.angle_alpha   90.00
_cell.angle_beta   90.00
_cell.angle_gamma   90.00
#
_symmetry.space_group_name_H-M   'P 1'
#
loop_
_entity.id
_entity.type
_entity.pdbx_description
1 polymer ?
#
loop_
_entity_poly.entity_id
_entity_poly.type
_entity_poly.pdbx_seq_one_letter_code
_entity_poly.pdbx_strand_id
1 'polypeptide(L)'
;MADYYTLLTNAGIAYETACKAAGTPIKLTQISVGDGGGSVYNPAATATALKREVWRGPLNALFQDEKNPSWLLAEVTIPPDVGGWYVREAGLWTDTGILYAIVKYPESFKPVLATSGSGKEFYIRSIFETSNASLVTLLIDDTVVKATRAWVMSYLAEELGKLDGKQSVRVAASSNIVLSGAQQIDGVAVIAGDRVLVANQALAKDNGLWIVANGDWVRATDANSSAKVTPGLTVMVEEGTANGDSLWHLTTNAPITLGTTALMFKMLAGRTGIAAGTYKSLTVDEYGRATAGANPETLAGFGIKDSYTKGEVEALIAKASALPVGSIVAFPVDAPPPGFLELDNSVKSSATYPDLSAYLGSKFNKGDEGVGNFRLPEARGEFLRGWDHGRGVDAGRGLGSWQADDNKSHAHTVTRMQAFANATGSNPSAVVVDNGNTAVMTNFAAGFNSSGGAEARPRNIAVMWCIKAWNAPVNQGTIDVAALAKEVERLKSAVPIGAVLAFPTGIVAPGYLELDGSVQSIATYPDLAAYLGTVYNKGNEGAGNFRLPESRGEFLRGWDHGRGVDAGRTVGSVQAESFKAHNHRYFDETGATLDPAGAWQAGKVNGAAAVISTGAFLSAVDTGVTMQTVTAVTTVDTGGAETRPRNVAVMWCIKAWNAPVNQGSLDIAALAVLGQQATEIKQGTAKVSTQEQTDSGADDSTIVTPKKLRWGFQILKAINGYIIFPSWLGGLIVQWGRASGNGGTDIATAFPIPFPNAMYSLNATLNYTPGSPVNGYVDVGVSNLTAFYGKHTFPGVTVFHWVAVGS
;
A
#
# COMPACT_ATOMS: atom_id res chain seq x y z
N MET A 1 83.55 48.60 -13.48
CA MET A 1 82.94 48.63 -12.13
C MET A 1 81.54 49.21 -12.31
N ALA A 2 80.52 48.64 -11.68
CA ALA A 2 79.16 49.17 -11.78
C ALA A 2 79.12 50.64 -11.29
N ASP A 3 78.24 51.47 -11.86
CA ASP A 3 78.15 52.90 -11.51
C ASP A 3 77.80 53.12 -10.03
N TYR A 4 77.13 52.12 -9.43
CA TYR A 4 76.75 52.00 -8.02
C TYR A 4 77.13 50.62 -7.51
N TYR A 5 77.61 50.53 -6.27
CA TYR A 5 78.16 49.30 -5.71
C TYR A 5 78.16 49.34 -4.18
N THR A 6 78.28 48.17 -3.57
CA THR A 6 78.51 48.00 -2.13
C THR A 6 79.89 47.40 -1.90
N LEU A 7 80.65 47.93 -0.95
CA LEU A 7 81.94 47.39 -0.52
C LEU A 7 81.86 47.01 0.96
N LEU A 8 82.37 45.82 1.31
CA LEU A 8 82.77 45.57 2.69
C LEU A 8 83.94 46.49 3.04
N THR A 9 83.89 47.11 4.22
CA THR A 9 85.02 47.92 4.68
C THR A 9 86.12 47.00 5.26
N ASN A 10 87.35 47.50 5.35
CA ASN A 10 88.45 46.79 6.01
C ASN A 10 88.10 46.43 7.46
N ALA A 11 87.34 47.30 8.15
CA ALA A 11 86.85 47.06 9.49
C ALA A 11 85.75 45.98 9.53
N GLY A 12 84.85 45.96 8.54
CA GLY A 12 83.83 44.92 8.36
C GLY A 12 84.43 43.54 8.08
N ILE A 13 85.44 43.47 7.21
CA ILE A 13 86.17 42.23 6.92
C ILE A 13 86.90 41.71 8.17
N ALA A 14 87.54 42.60 8.93
CA ALA A 14 88.20 42.25 10.18
C ALA A 14 87.20 41.73 11.23
N TYR A 15 86.02 42.38 11.34
CA TYR A 15 84.94 41.94 12.22
C TYR A 15 84.37 40.58 11.82
N GLU A 16 84.12 40.37 10.52
CA GLU A 16 83.68 39.07 9.98
C GLU A 16 84.68 37.95 10.28
N THR A 17 85.98 38.24 10.12
CA THR A 17 87.06 37.30 10.43
C THR A 17 87.10 36.96 11.92
N ALA A 18 86.92 37.96 12.80
CA ALA A 18 86.88 37.77 14.24
C ALA A 18 85.66 36.95 14.69
N CYS A 19 84.46 37.24 14.17
CA CYS A 19 83.25 36.47 14.42
C CYS A 19 83.39 35.02 13.96
N LYS A 20 83.96 34.80 12.77
CA LYS A 20 84.24 33.46 12.24
C LYS A 20 85.23 32.68 13.11
N ALA A 21 86.29 33.32 13.62
CA ALA A 21 87.25 32.69 14.51
C ALA A 21 86.66 32.37 15.90
N ALA A 22 85.75 33.22 16.39
CA ALA A 22 85.10 33.06 17.70
C ALA A 22 83.83 32.19 17.67
N GLY A 23 83.32 31.83 16.49
CA GLY A 23 82.05 31.11 16.33
C GLY A 23 80.82 31.93 16.75
N THR A 24 80.92 33.26 16.75
CA THR A 24 79.84 34.17 17.13
C THR A 24 79.13 34.74 15.90
N PRO A 25 77.81 34.97 15.96
CA PRO A 25 77.08 35.50 14.82
C PRO A 25 77.39 36.99 14.60
N ILE A 26 77.42 37.39 13.33
CA ILE A 26 77.52 38.79 12.89
C ILE A 26 76.14 39.42 13.05
N LYS A 27 76.08 40.47 13.87
CA LYS A 27 74.84 41.23 14.12
C LYS A 27 74.91 42.59 13.46
N LEU A 28 74.17 42.75 12.36
CA LEU A 28 73.93 44.04 11.74
C LEU A 28 72.59 44.58 12.25
N THR A 29 72.61 45.76 12.87
CA THR A 29 71.43 46.30 13.56
C THR A 29 70.95 47.62 13.00
N GLN A 30 71.82 48.36 12.31
CA GLN A 30 71.53 49.70 11.83
C GLN A 30 72.00 49.91 10.41
N ILE A 31 71.30 50.79 9.72
CA ILE A 31 71.72 51.36 8.45
C ILE A 31 71.68 52.88 8.55
N SER A 32 72.68 53.52 7.97
CA SER A 32 72.72 54.97 7.85
C SER A 32 72.79 55.40 6.40
N VAL A 33 72.44 56.65 6.16
CA VAL A 33 72.43 57.28 4.85
C VAL A 33 73.09 58.63 4.95
N GLY A 34 73.77 59.01 3.89
CA GLY A 34 74.49 60.25 3.78
C GLY A 34 74.26 60.93 2.44
N ASP A 35 74.57 62.22 2.40
CA ASP A 35 74.44 63.04 1.20
C ASP A 35 75.80 63.29 0.50
N GLY A 36 76.86 62.57 0.89
CA GLY A 36 78.18 62.67 0.29
C GLY A 36 78.90 64.00 0.53
N GLY A 37 78.44 64.82 1.48
CA GLY A 37 78.94 66.18 1.67
C GLY A 37 78.51 67.12 0.54
N GLY A 38 77.31 66.90 -0.01
CA GLY A 38 76.71 67.73 -1.07
C GLY A 38 77.06 67.32 -2.51
N SER A 39 77.91 66.32 -2.72
CA SER A 39 78.30 65.83 -4.07
C SER A 39 78.48 64.31 -4.10
N VAL A 40 78.28 63.69 -5.27
CA VAL A 40 78.56 62.25 -5.46
C VAL A 40 80.08 62.02 -5.34
N TYR A 41 80.48 60.94 -4.68
CA TYR A 41 81.88 60.54 -4.58
C TYR A 41 82.01 59.02 -4.70
N ASN A 42 83.25 58.52 -4.71
CA ASN A 42 83.54 57.07 -4.72
C ASN A 42 83.96 56.63 -3.30
N PRO A 43 83.12 55.88 -2.57
CA PRO A 43 83.49 55.26 -1.32
C PRO A 43 84.63 54.26 -1.49
N ALA A 44 85.53 54.18 -0.50
CA ALA A 44 86.66 53.26 -0.47
C ALA A 44 86.50 52.25 0.69
N ALA A 45 87.07 51.05 0.55
CA ALA A 45 87.03 50.02 1.60
C ALA A 45 87.71 50.45 2.92
N THR A 46 88.55 51.48 2.90
CA THR A 46 89.16 52.06 4.11
C THR A 46 88.21 52.97 4.91
N ALA A 47 86.97 53.18 4.45
CA ALA A 47 86.00 54.03 5.14
C ALA A 47 85.63 53.46 6.52
N THR A 48 85.66 54.31 7.54
CA THR A 48 85.21 53.99 8.91
C THR A 48 83.91 54.72 9.28
N ALA A 49 83.47 55.67 8.45
CA ALA A 49 82.20 56.39 8.56
C ALA A 49 81.74 56.86 7.16
N LEU A 50 80.47 57.25 7.07
CA LEU A 50 79.95 57.99 5.91
C LEU A 50 80.60 59.37 5.81
N LYS A 51 80.75 59.89 4.59
CA LYS A 51 81.38 61.21 4.34
C LYS A 51 80.57 62.33 4.98
N ARG A 52 79.23 62.27 4.90
CA ARG A 52 78.32 63.04 5.77
C ARG A 52 77.03 62.27 6.00
N GLU A 53 76.93 61.65 7.17
CA GLU A 53 75.69 61.01 7.61
C GLU A 53 74.61 62.05 7.89
N VAL A 54 73.41 61.83 7.33
CA VAL A 54 72.24 62.70 7.52
C VAL A 54 71.09 61.97 8.22
N TRP A 55 71.11 60.63 8.25
CA TRP A 55 70.17 59.82 9.00
C TRP A 55 70.72 58.43 9.31
N ARG A 56 70.29 57.85 10.44
CA ARG A 56 70.58 56.47 10.86
C ARG A 56 69.36 55.90 11.56
N GLY A 57 69.04 54.63 11.30
CA GLY A 57 67.95 53.92 11.94
C GLY A 57 68.18 52.41 12.01
N PRO A 58 67.31 51.67 12.72
CA PRO A 58 67.35 50.22 12.75
C PRO A 58 67.07 49.64 11.36
N LEU A 59 67.64 48.46 11.06
CA LEU A 59 67.28 47.68 9.87
C LEU A 59 65.83 47.17 9.97
N ASN A 60 65.08 47.21 8.87
CA ASN A 60 63.74 46.63 8.81
C ASN A 60 63.78 45.15 8.40
N ALA A 61 64.67 44.78 7.47
CA ALA A 61 64.86 43.40 7.08
C ALA A 61 66.32 43.12 6.69
N LEU A 62 66.80 41.94 7.04
CA LEU A 62 68.07 41.37 6.60
C LEU A 62 67.86 39.88 6.28
N PHE A 63 67.95 39.52 5.00
CA PHE A 63 67.74 38.14 4.53
C PHE A 63 68.72 37.74 3.42
N GLN A 64 68.87 36.43 3.22
CA GLN A 64 69.71 35.84 2.20
C GLN A 64 68.97 35.75 0.86
N ASP A 65 69.67 35.99 -0.26
CA ASP A 65 69.08 35.85 -1.59
C ASP A 65 68.84 34.38 -1.95
N GLU A 66 67.65 34.05 -2.46
CA GLU A 66 67.26 32.68 -2.81
C GLU A 66 68.07 32.09 -3.97
N LYS A 67 68.66 32.92 -4.83
CA LYS A 67 69.42 32.49 -6.01
C LYS A 67 70.94 32.54 -5.78
N ASN A 68 71.40 33.34 -4.82
CA ASN A 68 72.81 33.57 -4.54
C ASN A 68 73.07 33.48 -3.03
N PRO A 69 73.48 32.30 -2.52
CA PRO A 69 73.70 32.10 -1.08
C PRO A 69 74.74 33.03 -0.44
N SER A 70 75.65 33.64 -1.21
CA SER A 70 76.64 34.59 -0.68
C SER A 70 76.14 36.03 -0.55
N TRP A 71 74.93 36.33 -1.04
CA TRP A 71 74.35 37.67 -1.04
C TRP A 71 73.36 37.87 0.11
N LEU A 72 73.54 38.98 0.82
CA LEU A 72 72.61 39.45 1.82
C LEU A 72 71.94 40.74 1.36
N LEU A 73 70.62 40.79 1.47
CA LEU A 73 69.81 41.97 1.22
C LEU A 73 69.49 42.65 2.55
N ALA A 74 69.93 43.90 2.68
CA ALA A 74 69.59 44.76 3.80
C ALA A 74 68.60 45.84 3.35
N GLU A 75 67.52 46.02 4.10
CA GLU A 75 66.42 46.91 3.75
C GLU A 75 66.06 47.86 4.89
N VAL A 76 65.75 49.09 4.51
CA VAL A 76 65.22 50.09 5.44
C VAL A 76 64.22 51.01 4.77
N THR A 77 63.22 51.41 5.55
CA THR A 77 62.25 52.44 5.21
C THR A 77 62.52 53.67 6.04
N ILE A 78 62.83 54.79 5.39
CA ILE A 78 62.99 56.09 6.07
C ILE A 78 61.60 56.73 6.21
N PRO A 79 61.16 57.04 7.44
CA PRO A 79 59.85 57.65 7.69
C PRO A 79 59.58 58.93 6.88
N PRO A 80 58.31 59.26 6.59
CA PRO A 80 57.94 60.40 5.75
C PRO A 80 58.21 61.77 6.39
N ASP A 81 58.32 61.83 7.71
CA ASP A 81 58.64 63.00 8.54
C ASP A 81 60.14 63.33 8.61
N VAL A 82 61.00 62.47 8.05
CA VAL A 82 62.45 62.66 8.00
C VAL A 82 62.92 62.82 6.55
N GLY A 83 63.61 63.92 6.24
CA GLY A 83 64.08 64.21 4.87
C GLY A 83 64.61 65.64 4.68
N GLY A 84 64.62 66.13 3.45
CA GLY A 84 65.13 67.44 3.04
C GLY A 84 66.54 67.43 2.44
N TRP A 85 67.04 66.25 2.05
CA TRP A 85 68.41 66.04 1.59
C TRP A 85 68.49 65.00 0.46
N TYR A 86 69.61 64.97 -0.24
CA TYR A 86 69.91 63.95 -1.26
C TYR A 86 70.56 62.73 -0.62
N VAL A 87 70.13 61.53 -0.97
CA VAL A 87 70.81 60.28 -0.61
C VAL A 87 71.87 60.02 -1.67
N ARG A 88 73.12 59.80 -1.26
CA ARG A 88 74.27 59.51 -2.16
C ARG A 88 75.15 58.38 -1.65
N GLU A 89 75.05 58.05 -0.37
CA GLU A 89 75.79 56.99 0.29
C GLU A 89 74.89 56.31 1.33
N ALA A 90 75.15 55.05 1.61
CA ALA A 90 74.56 54.34 2.75
C ALA A 90 75.61 53.46 3.44
N GLY A 91 75.41 53.19 4.73
CA GLY A 91 76.33 52.41 5.54
C GLY A 91 75.59 51.37 6.37
N LEU A 92 76.07 50.13 6.38
CA LEU A 92 75.55 49.05 7.23
C LEU A 92 76.43 48.93 8.47
N TRP A 93 75.82 48.85 9.65
CA TRP A 93 76.51 48.93 10.93
C TRP A 93 76.26 47.70 11.79
N THR A 94 77.32 47.26 12.46
CA THR A 94 77.23 46.23 13.50
C THR A 94 76.59 46.80 14.77
N ASP A 95 76.10 45.91 15.65
CA ASP A 95 75.63 46.25 17.00
C ASP A 95 76.68 46.97 17.88
N THR A 96 77.95 46.79 17.54
CA THR A 96 79.13 47.36 18.20
C THR A 96 79.61 48.67 17.57
N GLY A 97 78.89 49.19 16.57
CA GLY A 97 79.17 50.49 15.95
C GLY A 97 80.25 50.45 14.86
N ILE A 98 80.63 49.27 14.35
CA ILE A 98 81.58 49.13 13.24
C ILE A 98 80.82 49.32 11.92
N LEU A 99 81.33 50.17 11.02
CA LEU A 99 80.81 50.29 9.66
C LEU A 99 81.20 49.03 8.88
N TYR A 100 80.26 48.11 8.73
CA TYR A 100 80.47 46.80 8.12
C TYR A 100 80.58 46.89 6.59
N ALA A 101 79.67 47.62 5.96
CA ALA A 101 79.68 47.84 4.51
C ALA A 101 79.30 49.28 4.17
N ILE A 102 79.84 49.79 3.07
CA ILE A 102 79.54 51.12 2.53
C ILE A 102 79.01 51.01 1.10
N VAL A 103 77.95 51.76 0.81
CA VAL A 103 77.19 51.72 -0.43
C VAL A 103 77.36 53.05 -1.16
N LYS A 104 77.75 53.00 -2.43
CA LYS A 104 77.63 54.13 -3.35
C LYS A 104 76.21 54.10 -3.93
N TYR A 105 75.38 55.09 -3.57
CA TYR A 105 73.95 55.09 -3.91
C TYR A 105 73.64 56.12 -5.01
N PRO A 106 72.70 55.84 -5.93
CA PRO A 106 72.25 56.82 -6.92
C PRO A 106 71.66 58.06 -6.25
N GLU A 107 72.13 59.23 -6.69
CA GLU A 107 71.67 60.51 -6.17
C GLU A 107 70.15 60.60 -6.24
N SER A 108 69.51 60.69 -5.07
CA SER A 108 68.06 60.65 -4.98
C SER A 108 67.56 61.60 -3.90
N PHE A 109 66.63 62.51 -4.26
CA PHE A 109 66.08 63.45 -3.30
C PHE A 109 65.01 62.80 -2.40
N LYS A 110 65.17 62.95 -1.08
CA LYS A 110 64.20 62.53 -0.06
C LYS A 110 63.45 63.76 0.49
N PRO A 111 62.22 64.06 0.04
CA PRO A 111 61.43 65.16 0.58
C PRO A 111 60.95 64.88 2.02
N VAL A 112 60.68 65.95 2.77
CA VAL A 112 60.09 65.89 4.12
C VAL A 112 58.67 66.42 4.10
N LEU A 113 57.74 65.69 4.73
CA LEU A 113 56.31 65.98 4.70
C LEU A 113 55.97 67.42 5.17
N ALA A 114 56.66 67.91 6.20
CA ALA A 114 56.35 69.18 6.87
C ALA A 114 56.59 70.44 6.02
N THR A 115 57.56 70.43 5.09
CA THR A 115 57.93 71.63 4.29
C THR A 115 57.68 71.47 2.79
N SER A 116 57.50 70.25 2.31
CA SER A 116 57.42 69.97 0.86
C SER A 116 56.00 69.67 0.37
N GLY A 117 55.00 69.59 1.26
CA GLY A 117 53.61 69.24 0.93
C GLY A 117 53.41 67.81 0.39
N SER A 118 54.48 67.03 0.27
CA SER A 118 54.51 65.65 -0.20
C SER A 118 55.55 64.86 0.61
N GLY A 119 55.11 63.81 1.31
CA GLY A 119 55.98 62.86 1.98
C GLY A 119 56.27 61.68 1.04
N LYS A 120 57.55 61.41 0.75
CA LYS A 120 57.96 60.19 0.04
C LYS A 120 58.52 59.22 1.08
N GLU A 121 57.91 58.06 1.27
CA GLU A 121 58.58 56.94 1.94
C GLU A 121 59.73 56.48 1.03
N PHE A 122 60.94 56.41 1.60
CA PHE A 122 62.16 56.18 0.81
C PHE A 122 62.78 54.87 1.24
N TYR A 123 62.73 53.92 0.32
CA TYR A 123 63.14 52.55 0.54
C TYR A 123 64.53 52.34 -0.05
N ILE A 124 65.46 51.90 0.79
CA ILE A 124 66.83 51.59 0.39
C ILE A 124 67.03 50.10 0.53
N ARG A 125 67.38 49.46 -0.59
CA ARG A 125 67.81 48.07 -0.66
C ARG A 125 69.28 48.05 -1.03
N SER A 126 70.10 47.47 -0.16
CA SER A 126 71.52 47.24 -0.42
C SER A 126 71.79 45.75 -0.50
N ILE A 127 72.49 45.34 -1.56
CA ILE A 127 73.02 43.97 -1.70
C ILE A 127 74.51 44.03 -1.39
N PHE A 128 74.99 43.13 -0.54
CA PHE A 128 76.41 42.93 -0.31
C PHE A 128 76.74 41.45 -0.25
N GLU A 129 77.95 41.14 -0.70
CA GLU A 129 78.50 39.79 -0.63
C GLU A 129 79.30 39.64 0.65
N THR A 130 79.09 38.54 1.37
CA THR A 130 79.87 38.15 2.56
C THR A 130 80.48 36.77 2.32
N SER A 131 81.62 36.48 2.96
CA SER A 131 82.30 35.19 2.79
C SER A 131 81.57 34.04 3.49
N ASN A 132 80.62 34.33 4.39
CA ASN A 132 79.76 33.32 5.03
C ASN A 132 78.43 33.91 5.51
N ALA A 133 77.42 33.90 4.64
CA ALA A 133 76.07 34.40 4.96
C ALA A 133 75.39 33.64 6.10
N SER A 134 75.76 32.37 6.37
CA SER A 134 75.20 31.56 7.45
C SER A 134 75.61 32.02 8.85
N LEU A 135 76.65 32.85 8.97
CA LEU A 135 77.08 33.44 10.26
C LEU A 135 76.36 34.76 10.59
N VAL A 136 75.53 35.29 9.69
CA VAL A 136 74.81 36.54 9.91
C VAL A 136 73.44 36.26 10.54
N THR A 137 73.10 36.96 11.63
CA THR A 137 71.77 36.87 12.22
C THR A 137 70.76 37.56 11.30
N LEU A 138 69.89 36.76 10.67
CA LEU A 138 68.77 37.27 9.87
C LEU A 138 67.75 37.93 10.79
N LEU A 139 67.27 39.11 10.39
CA LEU A 139 66.36 39.94 11.15
C LEU A 139 65.17 40.29 10.25
N ILE A 140 63.96 40.03 10.73
CA ILE A 140 62.72 40.44 10.07
C ILE A 140 61.93 41.24 11.11
N ASP A 141 61.70 42.52 10.81
CA ASP A 141 60.69 43.30 11.51
C ASP A 141 59.33 43.04 10.83
N ASP A 142 58.54 42.15 11.44
CA ASP A 142 57.23 41.72 10.93
C ASP A 142 56.22 42.88 10.81
N THR A 143 56.52 44.05 11.39
CA THR A 143 55.67 45.24 11.25
C THR A 143 55.85 45.97 9.91
N VAL A 144 56.87 45.63 9.12
CA VAL A 144 57.25 46.34 7.87
C VAL A 144 57.31 45.42 6.63
N VAL A 145 56.96 44.14 6.75
CA VAL A 145 56.87 43.22 5.59
C VAL A 145 55.65 43.59 4.72
N LYS A 146 55.88 44.39 3.67
CA LYS A 146 54.85 44.83 2.73
C LYS A 146 54.79 43.91 1.51
N ALA A 147 53.76 43.06 1.43
CA ALA A 147 53.43 42.36 0.19
C ALA A 147 52.85 43.35 -0.83
N THR A 148 53.27 43.26 -2.09
CA THR A 148 52.64 44.10 -3.13
C THR A 148 51.16 43.75 -3.23
N ARG A 149 50.29 44.75 -3.46
CA ARG A 149 48.85 44.50 -3.66
C ARG A 149 48.59 43.46 -4.75
N ALA A 150 49.40 43.47 -5.81
CA ALA A 150 49.32 42.49 -6.89
C ALA A 150 49.63 41.06 -6.42
N TRP A 151 50.66 40.88 -5.59
CA TRP A 151 50.99 39.58 -5.00
C TRP A 151 49.88 39.07 -4.09
N VAL A 152 49.34 39.92 -3.20
CA VAL A 152 48.24 39.52 -2.30
C VAL A 152 46.99 39.12 -3.09
N MET A 153 46.62 39.90 -4.11
CA MET A 153 45.43 39.63 -4.92
C MET A 153 45.58 38.35 -5.76
N SER A 154 46.78 38.08 -6.31
CA SER A 154 47.04 36.86 -7.08
C SER A 154 47.06 35.63 -6.19
N TYR A 155 47.75 35.69 -5.05
CA TYR A 155 47.77 34.61 -4.06
C TYR A 155 46.37 34.27 -3.56
N LEU A 156 45.59 35.29 -3.17
CA LEU A 156 44.20 35.09 -2.72
C LEU A 156 43.33 34.46 -3.82
N ALA A 157 43.47 34.90 -5.08
CA ALA A 157 42.72 34.33 -6.19
C ALA A 157 43.08 32.86 -6.46
N GLU A 158 44.35 32.47 -6.30
CA GLU A 158 44.79 31.08 -6.43
C GLU A 158 44.27 30.19 -5.30
N GLU A 159 44.34 30.66 -4.06
CA GLU A 159 43.84 29.91 -2.90
C GLU A 159 42.31 29.76 -2.93
N LEU A 160 41.57 30.82 -3.27
CA LEU A 160 40.12 30.74 -3.49
C LEU A 160 39.77 29.76 -4.63
N GLY A 161 40.61 29.70 -5.66
CA GLY A 161 40.46 28.77 -6.78
C GLY A 161 40.62 27.29 -6.38
N LYS A 162 41.23 26.98 -5.23
CA LYS A 162 41.38 25.60 -4.71
C LYS A 162 40.19 25.11 -3.90
N LEU A 163 39.28 26.01 -3.50
CA LEU A 163 38.06 25.60 -2.80
C LEU A 163 37.19 24.72 -3.71
N ASP A 164 36.55 23.70 -3.12
CA ASP A 164 35.65 22.81 -3.86
C ASP A 164 34.39 23.56 -4.35
N GLY A 165 33.91 24.55 -3.59
CA GLY A 165 32.81 25.42 -4.01
C GLY A 165 33.26 26.42 -5.07
N LYS A 166 32.77 26.27 -6.30
CA LYS A 166 33.10 27.15 -7.44
C LYS A 166 32.09 28.25 -7.62
N GLN A 167 32.49 29.31 -8.32
CA GLN A 167 31.55 30.34 -8.75
C GLN A 167 30.47 29.70 -9.63
N SER A 168 29.24 30.17 -9.46
CA SER A 168 28.09 29.71 -10.22
C SER A 168 28.34 29.79 -11.73
N VAL A 169 27.62 28.94 -12.44
CA VAL A 169 27.52 28.97 -13.90
C VAL A 169 26.14 29.48 -14.25
N ARG A 170 26.06 30.18 -15.38
CA ARG A 170 24.80 30.69 -15.89
C ARG A 170 23.88 29.54 -16.29
N VAL A 171 24.43 28.52 -16.96
CA VAL A 171 23.65 27.35 -17.43
C VAL A 171 24.49 26.07 -17.42
N ALA A 172 23.84 24.92 -17.38
CA ALA A 172 24.46 23.61 -17.50
C ALA A 172 24.05 22.87 -18.78
N ALA A 173 25.05 22.44 -19.55
CA ALA A 173 24.88 21.55 -20.68
C ALA A 173 24.93 20.09 -20.22
N SER A 174 23.76 19.44 -20.20
CA SER A 174 23.60 18.00 -19.94
C SER A 174 23.54 17.15 -21.22
N SER A 175 23.97 17.71 -22.35
CA SER A 175 24.13 17.01 -23.63
C SER A 175 25.43 17.43 -24.31
N ASN A 176 25.80 16.73 -25.39
CA ASN A 176 27.01 17.04 -26.13
C ASN A 176 26.84 18.36 -26.91
N ILE A 177 27.70 19.34 -26.62
CA ILE A 177 27.75 20.65 -27.28
C ILE A 177 29.08 20.86 -28.00
N VAL A 178 29.17 21.92 -28.81
CA VAL A 178 30.43 22.40 -29.39
C VAL A 178 31.03 23.44 -28.44
N LEU A 179 32.28 23.28 -28.02
CA LEU A 179 32.95 24.23 -27.11
C LEU A 179 33.51 25.45 -27.86
N SER A 180 32.68 26.11 -28.66
CA SER A 180 33.06 27.28 -29.46
C SER A 180 31.85 28.13 -29.79
N GLY A 181 32.03 29.46 -29.80
CA GLY A 181 31.00 30.42 -30.20
C GLY A 181 29.77 30.50 -29.26
N ALA A 182 28.88 31.44 -29.57
CA ALA A 182 27.60 31.60 -28.88
C ALA A 182 26.58 30.54 -29.34
N GLN A 183 25.75 30.05 -28.42
CA GLN A 183 24.77 28.99 -28.71
C GLN A 183 23.62 28.94 -27.68
N GLN A 184 22.62 28.10 -27.95
CA GLN A 184 21.50 27.87 -27.03
C GLN A 184 21.76 26.62 -26.19
N ILE A 185 21.67 26.75 -24.87
CA ILE A 185 21.85 25.64 -23.92
C ILE A 185 20.72 25.71 -22.92
N ASP A 186 19.95 24.62 -22.79
CA ASP A 186 18.83 24.52 -21.83
C ASP A 186 17.81 25.71 -21.88
N GLY A 187 17.58 26.23 -23.09
CA GLY A 187 16.70 27.38 -23.34
C GLY A 187 17.33 28.75 -23.07
N VAL A 188 18.63 28.81 -22.75
CA VAL A 188 19.39 30.03 -22.47
C VAL A 188 20.41 30.29 -23.58
N ALA A 189 20.39 31.50 -24.14
CA ALA A 189 21.37 31.96 -25.11
C ALA A 189 22.68 32.34 -24.41
N VAL A 190 23.76 31.57 -24.60
CA VAL A 190 25.07 31.86 -24.01
C VAL A 190 25.95 32.66 -24.97
N ILE A 191 26.62 33.69 -24.46
CA ILE A 191 27.50 34.60 -25.22
C ILE A 191 28.88 34.70 -24.59
N ALA A 192 29.85 35.28 -25.30
CA ALA A 192 31.22 35.42 -24.81
C ALA A 192 31.28 36.07 -23.42
N GLY A 193 31.99 35.43 -22.49
CA GLY A 193 32.08 35.80 -21.07
C GLY A 193 31.17 34.99 -20.14
N ASP A 194 30.13 34.33 -20.66
CA ASP A 194 29.24 33.51 -19.84
C ASP A 194 29.97 32.27 -19.30
N ARG A 195 29.61 31.86 -18.08
CA ARG A 195 30.09 30.63 -17.44
C ARG A 195 29.11 29.49 -17.69
N VAL A 196 29.61 28.34 -18.15
CA VAL A 196 28.80 27.16 -18.46
C VAL A 196 29.39 25.92 -17.79
N LEU A 197 28.55 25.15 -17.10
CA LEU A 197 28.90 23.78 -16.70
C LEU A 197 28.65 22.87 -17.90
N VAL A 198 29.66 22.14 -18.32
CA VAL A 198 29.55 21.12 -19.36
C VAL A 198 29.68 19.76 -18.70
N ALA A 199 28.57 19.03 -18.62
CA ALA A 199 28.47 17.81 -17.82
C ALA A 199 28.48 16.51 -18.64
N ASN A 200 28.09 16.55 -19.93
CA ASN A 200 27.88 15.36 -20.77
C ASN A 200 28.47 15.51 -22.20
N GLN A 201 29.76 15.79 -22.31
CA GLN A 201 30.50 15.69 -23.58
C GLN A 201 30.74 14.23 -23.97
N ALA A 202 30.84 13.98 -25.27
CA ALA A 202 31.20 12.68 -25.81
C ALA A 202 32.56 12.19 -25.27
N LEU A 203 33.51 13.10 -25.10
CA LEU A 203 34.76 12.86 -24.39
C LEU A 203 34.65 13.44 -22.97
N ALA A 204 34.45 12.58 -21.98
CA ALA A 204 34.22 13.02 -20.60
C ALA A 204 35.38 13.84 -19.99
N LYS A 205 36.59 13.79 -20.55
CA LYS A 205 37.71 14.66 -20.16
C LYS A 205 37.46 16.15 -20.44
N ASP A 206 36.57 16.45 -21.39
CA ASP A 206 36.23 17.80 -21.82
C ASP A 206 35.06 18.39 -21.01
N ASN A 207 34.45 17.59 -20.13
CA ASN A 207 33.54 18.10 -19.12
C ASN A 207 34.25 19.07 -18.16
N GLY A 208 33.48 19.93 -17.51
CA GLY A 208 33.98 20.90 -16.54
C GLY A 208 33.35 22.28 -16.67
N LEU A 209 34.00 23.27 -16.08
CA LEU A 209 33.54 24.66 -16.09
C LEU A 209 34.25 25.42 -17.20
N TRP A 210 33.47 26.05 -18.08
CA TRP A 210 33.95 26.76 -19.27
C TRP A 210 33.47 28.20 -19.29
N ILE A 211 34.29 29.08 -19.89
CA ILE A 211 33.95 30.44 -20.26
C ILE A 211 33.69 30.45 -21.76
N VAL A 212 32.50 30.87 -22.14
CA VAL A 212 32.10 31.03 -23.53
C VAL A 212 32.98 32.10 -24.19
N ALA A 213 33.38 31.84 -25.42
CA ALA A 213 34.17 32.76 -26.22
C ALA A 213 33.62 32.82 -27.65
N ASN A 214 34.01 33.86 -28.41
CA ASN A 214 33.67 33.95 -29.84
C ASN A 214 34.39 32.88 -30.69
N GLY A 215 35.54 32.40 -30.21
CA GLY A 215 36.23 31.22 -30.73
C GLY A 215 36.10 30.05 -29.76
N ASP A 216 37.15 29.25 -29.66
CA ASP A 216 37.20 28.13 -28.72
C ASP A 216 37.00 28.63 -27.28
N TRP A 217 36.12 27.94 -26.56
CA TRP A 217 35.87 28.21 -25.16
C TRP A 217 37.11 27.89 -24.34
N VAL A 218 37.27 28.59 -23.23
CA VAL A 218 38.41 28.39 -22.32
C VAL A 218 37.90 27.87 -20.98
N ARG A 219 38.69 27.06 -20.28
CA ARG A 219 38.30 26.61 -18.93
C ARG A 219 38.23 27.80 -17.98
N ALA A 220 37.25 27.76 -17.08
CA ALA A 220 37.09 28.78 -16.05
C ALA A 220 38.34 28.86 -15.14
N THR A 221 38.74 30.07 -14.75
CA THR A 221 39.98 30.33 -14.00
C THR A 221 40.08 29.58 -12.67
N ASP A 222 38.94 29.28 -12.04
CA ASP A 222 38.79 28.52 -10.81
C ASP A 222 38.70 26.99 -11.04
N ALA A 223 38.84 26.52 -12.29
CA ALA A 223 38.82 25.12 -12.70
C ALA A 223 39.74 24.82 -13.91
N ASN A 224 40.81 25.61 -14.10
CA ASN A 224 41.72 25.52 -15.24
C ASN A 224 43.02 24.74 -14.99
N SER A 225 43.18 24.14 -13.82
CA SER A 225 44.33 23.29 -13.50
C SER A 225 43.91 22.08 -12.65
N SER A 226 44.67 20.99 -12.72
CA SER A 226 44.39 19.76 -11.97
C SER A 226 44.25 20.00 -10.45
N ALA A 227 45.04 20.93 -9.90
CA ALA A 227 44.99 21.27 -8.47
C ALA A 227 43.68 21.96 -8.04
N LYS A 228 42.92 22.52 -8.99
CA LYS A 228 41.65 23.22 -8.75
C LYS A 228 40.43 22.35 -9.05
N VAL A 229 40.65 21.15 -9.60
CA VAL A 229 39.60 20.19 -9.96
C VAL A 229 39.77 18.94 -9.10
N THR A 230 39.22 19.02 -7.90
CA THR A 230 39.27 18.00 -6.85
C THR A 230 37.95 17.23 -6.79
N PRO A 231 37.98 15.94 -6.36
CA PRO A 231 36.74 15.20 -6.08
C PRO A 231 35.89 15.97 -5.07
N GLY A 232 34.60 16.10 -5.32
CA GLY A 232 33.72 16.91 -4.48
C GLY A 232 33.61 18.38 -4.88
N LEU A 233 34.27 18.82 -5.96
CA LEU A 233 34.03 20.13 -6.57
C LEU A 233 32.52 20.32 -6.79
N THR A 234 31.96 21.41 -6.27
CA THR A 234 30.54 21.77 -6.39
C THR A 234 30.33 23.07 -7.15
N VAL A 235 29.22 23.18 -7.87
CA VAL A 235 28.85 24.38 -8.62
C VAL A 235 27.34 24.54 -8.69
N MET A 236 26.86 25.78 -8.50
CA MET A 236 25.46 26.15 -8.68
C MET A 236 25.19 26.57 -10.12
N VAL A 237 24.01 26.22 -10.63
CA VAL A 237 23.48 26.61 -11.93
C VAL A 237 22.34 27.61 -11.72
N GLU A 238 22.43 28.76 -12.37
CA GLU A 238 21.51 29.89 -12.16
C GLU A 238 20.25 29.79 -13.02
N GLU A 239 20.42 29.58 -14.33
CA GLU A 239 19.35 29.61 -15.33
C GLU A 239 19.26 28.26 -16.07
N GLY A 240 18.13 28.03 -16.74
CA GLY A 240 17.88 26.83 -17.53
C GLY A 240 16.49 26.24 -17.29
N THR A 241 15.93 25.62 -18.32
CA THR A 241 14.60 24.99 -18.23
C THR A 241 14.65 23.70 -17.42
N ALA A 242 15.64 22.85 -17.69
CA ALA A 242 15.82 21.55 -17.06
C ALA A 242 16.77 21.60 -15.86
N ASN A 243 17.87 22.34 -15.96
CA ASN A 243 18.96 22.35 -15.00
C ASN A 243 19.09 23.66 -14.21
N GLY A 244 18.20 24.64 -14.40
CA GLY A 244 18.21 25.88 -13.61
C GLY A 244 17.98 25.63 -12.12
N ASP A 245 18.46 26.54 -11.27
CA ASP A 245 18.38 26.46 -9.80
C ASP A 245 18.90 25.14 -9.22
N SER A 246 20.01 24.61 -9.75
CA SER A 246 20.53 23.29 -9.35
C SER A 246 21.97 23.34 -8.84
N LEU A 247 22.30 22.41 -7.94
CA LEU A 247 23.64 22.18 -7.40
C LEU A 247 24.21 20.91 -8.06
N TRP A 248 25.39 21.01 -8.64
CA TRP A 248 26.12 19.90 -9.25
C TRP A 248 27.42 19.63 -8.52
N HIS A 249 27.85 18.37 -8.52
CA HIS A 249 29.14 17.96 -7.97
C HIS A 249 29.92 17.07 -8.92
N LEU A 250 31.25 17.11 -8.80
CA LEU A 250 32.17 16.21 -9.49
C LEU A 250 32.31 14.91 -8.69
N THR A 251 31.96 13.79 -9.30
CA THR A 251 32.03 12.44 -8.70
C THR A 251 33.27 11.65 -9.10
N THR A 252 34.08 12.17 -10.02
CA THR A 252 35.38 11.56 -10.37
C THR A 252 36.30 11.57 -9.15
N ASN A 253 36.81 10.40 -8.77
CA ASN A 253 37.77 10.25 -7.66
C ASN A 253 39.19 10.67 -8.08
N ALA A 254 39.99 11.07 -7.10
CA ALA A 254 41.40 11.40 -7.29
C ALA A 254 42.24 10.13 -7.61
N PRO A 255 43.37 10.25 -8.32
CA PRO A 255 43.97 11.48 -8.85
C PRO A 255 43.34 11.98 -10.16
N ILE A 256 43.19 13.31 -10.28
CA ILE A 256 42.64 13.96 -11.48
C ILE A 256 43.75 14.70 -12.23
N THR A 257 43.89 14.42 -13.53
CA THR A 257 44.74 15.18 -14.46
C THR A 257 43.86 15.82 -15.53
N LEU A 258 43.75 17.14 -15.52
CA LEU A 258 42.90 17.90 -16.42
C LEU A 258 43.31 17.71 -17.88
N GLY A 259 42.34 17.46 -18.77
CA GLY A 259 42.59 17.15 -20.19
C GLY A 259 42.93 15.68 -20.49
N THR A 260 43.00 14.82 -19.46
CA THR A 260 43.23 13.37 -19.60
C THR A 260 42.19 12.55 -18.85
N THR A 261 41.98 12.83 -17.57
CA THR A 261 41.01 12.12 -16.73
C THR A 261 39.58 12.46 -17.14
N ALA A 262 38.71 11.45 -17.24
CA ALA A 262 37.28 11.65 -17.45
C ALA A 262 36.63 12.34 -16.24
N LEU A 263 35.93 13.45 -16.48
CA LEU A 263 35.27 14.25 -15.45
C LEU A 263 33.77 13.98 -15.47
N MET A 264 33.26 13.38 -14.39
CA MET A 264 31.86 12.98 -14.25
C MET A 264 31.15 13.94 -13.29
N PHE A 265 30.18 14.69 -13.81
CA PHE A 265 29.35 15.57 -13.02
C PHE A 265 27.97 14.95 -12.79
N LYS A 266 27.47 15.11 -11.57
CA LYS A 266 26.12 14.70 -11.20
C LYS A 266 25.41 15.85 -10.51
N MET A 267 24.13 16.00 -10.78
CA MET A 267 23.30 16.95 -10.05
C MET A 267 23.04 16.38 -8.65
N LEU A 268 23.32 17.15 -7.61
CA LEU A 268 23.13 16.79 -6.20
C LEU A 268 21.78 17.31 -5.67
N ALA A 269 21.37 18.51 -6.08
CA ALA A 269 20.07 19.11 -5.75
C ALA A 269 19.57 19.95 -6.92
N GLY A 270 18.26 20.08 -7.09
CA GLY A 270 17.68 20.86 -8.19
C GLY A 270 16.42 20.22 -8.79
N ARG A 271 15.92 20.82 -9.86
CA ARG A 271 14.74 20.33 -10.59
C ARG A 271 15.06 19.00 -11.26
N THR A 272 14.15 18.02 -11.14
CA THR A 272 14.28 16.70 -11.78
C THR A 272 13.33 16.51 -12.95
N GLY A 273 12.56 17.55 -13.31
CA GLY A 273 11.53 17.50 -14.34
C GLY A 273 10.18 16.94 -13.86
N ILE A 274 10.07 16.44 -12.63
CA ILE A 274 8.77 16.07 -12.05
C ILE A 274 7.97 17.33 -11.69
N ALA A 275 6.72 17.39 -12.15
CA ALA A 275 5.77 18.42 -11.76
C ALA A 275 5.37 18.28 -10.28
N ALA A 276 5.24 19.40 -9.57
CA ALA A 276 4.74 19.39 -8.19
C ALA A 276 3.34 18.77 -8.11
N GLY A 277 3.14 17.82 -7.20
CA GLY A 277 1.88 17.11 -7.07
C GLY A 277 1.94 15.95 -6.08
N THR A 278 0.81 15.26 -5.91
CA THR A 278 0.72 14.04 -5.10
C THR A 278 0.91 12.82 -6.00
N TYR A 279 1.85 11.97 -5.63
CA TYR A 279 2.15 10.72 -6.31
C TYR A 279 2.00 9.55 -5.34
N LYS A 280 1.31 8.48 -5.75
CA LYS A 280 1.19 7.24 -4.99
C LYS A 280 2.40 6.32 -5.16
N SER A 281 3.22 6.56 -6.19
CA SER A 281 4.49 5.87 -6.44
C SER A 281 5.51 6.83 -7.05
N LEU A 282 6.78 6.71 -6.66
CA LEU A 282 7.90 7.52 -7.16
C LEU A 282 9.04 6.61 -7.62
N THR A 283 9.65 6.97 -8.74
CA THR A 283 10.97 6.48 -9.14
C THR A 283 12.01 7.50 -8.68
N VAL A 284 13.10 7.03 -8.08
CA VAL A 284 14.18 7.90 -7.59
C VAL A 284 15.50 7.57 -8.26
N ASP A 285 16.40 8.55 -8.33
CA ASP A 285 17.79 8.36 -8.76
C ASP A 285 18.68 7.82 -7.62
N GLU A 286 19.98 7.65 -7.90
CA GLU A 286 21.00 7.19 -6.95
C GLU A 286 21.15 8.07 -5.71
N TYR A 287 20.67 9.31 -5.76
CA TYR A 287 20.70 10.28 -4.65
C TYR A 287 19.33 10.44 -3.97
N GLY A 288 18.36 9.58 -4.29
CA GLY A 288 17.03 9.58 -3.69
C GLY A 288 16.12 10.71 -4.19
N ARG A 289 16.48 11.39 -5.27
CA ARG A 289 15.64 12.44 -5.86
C ARG A 289 14.64 11.83 -6.80
N ALA A 290 13.40 12.28 -6.72
CA ALA A 290 12.32 11.75 -7.55
C ALA A 290 12.55 12.12 -9.04
N THR A 291 12.62 11.13 -9.93
CA THR A 291 12.83 11.29 -11.39
C THR A 291 11.60 10.93 -12.23
N ALA A 292 10.68 10.12 -11.71
CA ALA A 292 9.33 9.98 -12.23
C ALA A 292 8.31 9.75 -11.11
N GLY A 293 7.05 10.10 -11.34
CA GLY A 293 5.95 9.86 -10.41
C GLY A 293 4.72 9.29 -11.10
N ALA A 294 4.03 8.36 -10.45
CA ALA A 294 2.82 7.72 -10.94
C ALA A 294 1.73 7.65 -9.86
N ASN A 295 0.48 7.59 -10.29
CA ASN A 295 -0.69 7.38 -9.43
C ASN A 295 -1.42 6.09 -9.81
N PRO A 296 -0.85 4.91 -9.52
CA PRO A 296 -1.51 3.66 -9.88
C PRO A 296 -2.82 3.47 -9.12
N GLU A 297 -3.76 2.78 -9.76
CA GLU A 297 -5.04 2.39 -9.16
C GLU A 297 -5.21 0.86 -9.13
N THR A 298 -4.23 0.13 -9.63
CA THR A 298 -4.23 -1.33 -9.68
C THR A 298 -3.10 -1.90 -8.83
N LEU A 299 -3.33 -3.09 -8.27
CA LEU A 299 -2.32 -3.84 -7.52
C LEU A 299 -1.03 -4.06 -8.34
N ALA A 300 -1.20 -4.38 -9.63
CA ALA A 300 -0.10 -4.49 -10.58
C ALA A 300 0.67 -3.17 -10.76
N GLY A 301 -0.04 -2.05 -10.82
CA GLY A 301 0.58 -0.72 -10.91
C GLY A 301 1.34 -0.32 -9.64
N PHE A 302 0.99 -0.88 -8.48
CA PHE A 302 1.77 -0.78 -7.24
C PHE A 302 2.90 -1.82 -7.13
N GLY A 303 3.01 -2.76 -8.09
CA GLY A 303 3.99 -3.84 -8.04
C GLY A 303 3.71 -4.90 -6.95
N ILE A 304 2.49 -4.96 -6.42
CA ILE A 304 2.08 -5.93 -5.40
C ILE A 304 1.88 -7.29 -6.08
N LYS A 305 2.65 -8.30 -5.66
CA LYS A 305 2.69 -9.65 -6.27
C LYS A 305 2.13 -10.77 -5.40
N ASP A 306 1.88 -10.47 -4.12
CA ASP A 306 1.41 -11.39 -3.09
C ASP A 306 -0.09 -11.24 -2.80
N SER A 307 -0.85 -10.61 -3.71
CA SER A 307 -2.30 -10.50 -3.63
C SER A 307 -2.97 -11.07 -4.88
N TYR A 308 -4.14 -11.69 -4.70
CA TYR A 308 -4.93 -12.21 -5.81
C TYR A 308 -5.60 -11.05 -6.57
N THR A 309 -5.52 -11.09 -7.89
CA THR A 309 -6.25 -10.15 -8.75
C THR A 309 -7.76 -10.44 -8.71
N LYS A 310 -8.57 -9.44 -9.04
CA LYS A 310 -10.02 -9.61 -9.18
C LYS A 310 -10.38 -10.80 -10.09
N GLY A 311 -9.70 -10.92 -11.24
CA GLY A 311 -9.93 -12.02 -12.18
C GLY A 311 -9.55 -13.40 -11.64
N GLU A 312 -8.48 -13.50 -10.85
CA GLU A 312 -8.09 -14.76 -10.20
C GLU A 312 -9.10 -15.16 -9.13
N VAL A 313 -9.56 -14.20 -8.33
CA VAL A 313 -10.62 -14.42 -7.35
C VAL A 313 -11.91 -14.88 -8.04
N GLU A 314 -12.30 -14.21 -9.13
CA GLU A 314 -13.47 -14.60 -9.95
C GLU A 314 -13.30 -16.01 -10.55
N ALA A 315 -12.11 -16.36 -11.04
CA ALA A 315 -11.82 -17.68 -11.58
C ALA A 315 -11.79 -18.78 -10.49
N LEU A 316 -11.30 -18.48 -9.30
CA LEU A 316 -11.34 -19.37 -8.15
C LEU A 316 -12.78 -19.60 -7.66
N ILE A 317 -13.61 -18.55 -7.62
CA ILE A 317 -15.04 -18.64 -7.32
C ILE A 317 -15.77 -19.48 -8.39
N ALA A 318 -15.45 -19.28 -9.67
CA ALA A 318 -16.03 -20.07 -10.76
C ALA A 318 -15.65 -21.56 -10.68
N LYS A 319 -14.45 -21.88 -10.16
CA LYS A 319 -14.00 -23.26 -9.93
C LYS A 319 -14.55 -23.87 -8.63
N ALA A 320 -14.91 -23.05 -7.65
CA ALA A 320 -15.49 -23.47 -6.39
C ALA A 320 -17.00 -23.76 -6.52
N SER A 321 -17.36 -24.85 -7.20
CA SER A 321 -18.63 -25.58 -7.03
C SER A 321 -19.95 -24.84 -7.34
N ALA A 322 -20.09 -24.31 -8.56
CA ALA A 322 -21.41 -24.16 -9.19
C ALA A 322 -21.65 -25.36 -10.13
N LEU A 323 -22.81 -26.01 -10.05
CA LEU A 323 -23.21 -27.04 -11.01
C LEU A 323 -23.06 -26.49 -12.45
N PRO A 324 -22.33 -27.16 -13.37
CA PRO A 324 -22.17 -26.69 -14.75
C PRO A 324 -23.52 -26.49 -15.45
N VAL A 325 -23.62 -25.50 -16.35
CA VAL A 325 -24.78 -25.36 -17.25
C VAL A 325 -24.97 -26.67 -18.03
N GLY A 326 -26.21 -27.15 -18.10
CA GLY A 326 -26.54 -28.47 -18.64
C GLY A 326 -26.68 -29.59 -17.59
N SER A 327 -26.27 -29.37 -16.35
CA SER A 327 -26.45 -30.36 -15.27
C SER A 327 -27.94 -30.59 -14.96
N ILE A 328 -28.39 -31.84 -14.97
CA ILE A 328 -29.75 -32.22 -14.61
C ILE A 328 -29.78 -32.60 -13.13
N VAL A 329 -30.68 -31.96 -12.37
CA VAL A 329 -30.84 -32.17 -10.93
C VAL A 329 -32.32 -32.37 -10.61
N ALA A 330 -32.59 -33.30 -9.71
CA ALA A 330 -33.91 -33.54 -9.15
C ALA A 330 -34.23 -32.51 -8.06
N PHE A 331 -35.34 -31.80 -8.22
CA PHE A 331 -35.86 -30.89 -7.20
C PHE A 331 -37.19 -31.44 -6.65
N PRO A 332 -37.30 -31.67 -5.33
CA PRO A 332 -38.54 -32.16 -4.72
C PRO A 332 -39.53 -31.01 -4.43
N VAL A 333 -39.62 -30.05 -5.35
CA VAL A 333 -40.48 -28.86 -5.27
C VAL A 333 -41.15 -28.60 -6.62
N ASP A 334 -42.23 -27.82 -6.63
CA ASP A 334 -43.09 -27.55 -7.79
C ASP A 334 -42.73 -26.27 -8.56
N ALA A 335 -41.63 -25.61 -8.19
CA ALA A 335 -41.11 -24.42 -8.87
C ALA A 335 -39.59 -24.53 -9.15
N PRO A 336 -39.14 -24.33 -10.40
CA PRO A 336 -37.71 -24.39 -10.73
C PRO A 336 -36.94 -23.34 -9.92
N PRO A 337 -35.87 -23.72 -9.21
CA PRO A 337 -35.04 -22.75 -8.52
C PRO A 337 -34.38 -21.77 -9.49
N PRO A 338 -34.03 -20.55 -9.04
CA PRO A 338 -33.28 -19.60 -9.86
C PRO A 338 -32.03 -20.24 -10.47
N GLY A 339 -31.84 -20.04 -11.78
CA GLY A 339 -30.74 -20.67 -12.52
C GLY A 339 -31.05 -22.02 -13.14
N PHE A 340 -32.26 -22.54 -12.98
CA PHE A 340 -32.71 -23.82 -13.52
C PHE A 340 -34.01 -23.68 -14.33
N LEU A 341 -34.21 -24.59 -15.28
CA LEU A 341 -35.45 -24.74 -16.05
C LEU A 341 -35.95 -26.18 -15.92
N GLU A 342 -37.26 -26.37 -15.83
CA GLU A 342 -37.87 -27.71 -15.87
C GLU A 342 -37.64 -28.37 -17.24
N LEU A 343 -37.43 -29.69 -17.24
CA LEU A 343 -37.37 -30.52 -18.45
C LEU A 343 -38.79 -30.90 -18.94
N ASP A 344 -39.47 -29.92 -19.53
CA ASP A 344 -40.90 -29.93 -19.86
C ASP A 344 -41.22 -29.93 -21.36
N ASN A 345 -40.22 -30.20 -22.21
CA ASN A 345 -40.32 -30.13 -23.68
C ASN A 345 -40.61 -28.73 -24.27
N SER A 346 -40.53 -27.67 -23.47
CA SER A 346 -40.80 -26.30 -23.94
C SER A 346 -39.69 -25.77 -24.86
N VAL A 347 -40.07 -24.81 -25.70
CA VAL A 347 -39.17 -24.07 -26.59
C VAL A 347 -38.68 -22.82 -25.87
N LYS A 348 -37.36 -22.60 -25.86
CA LYS A 348 -36.71 -21.46 -25.21
C LYS A 348 -35.87 -20.66 -26.21
N SER A 349 -35.73 -19.36 -25.94
CA SER A 349 -34.91 -18.45 -26.75
C SER A 349 -33.42 -18.64 -26.47
N SER A 350 -32.63 -18.80 -27.53
CA SER A 350 -31.17 -18.85 -27.46
C SER A 350 -30.57 -17.51 -27.01
N ALA A 351 -31.28 -16.39 -27.20
CA ALA A 351 -30.83 -15.09 -26.69
C ALA A 351 -31.02 -14.96 -25.17
N THR A 352 -32.06 -15.59 -24.61
CA THR A 352 -32.33 -15.59 -23.16
C THR A 352 -31.48 -16.61 -22.41
N TYR A 353 -31.13 -17.73 -23.05
CA TYR A 353 -30.34 -18.82 -22.45
C TYR A 353 -29.20 -19.27 -23.38
N PRO A 354 -28.20 -18.41 -23.65
CA PRO A 354 -27.15 -18.67 -24.64
C PRO A 354 -26.28 -19.88 -24.27
N ASP A 355 -25.87 -20.00 -23.01
CA ASP A 355 -25.00 -21.09 -22.55
C ASP A 355 -25.70 -22.46 -22.64
N LEU A 356 -26.98 -22.52 -22.23
CA LEU A 356 -27.77 -23.74 -22.33
C LEU A 356 -28.08 -24.11 -23.78
N SER A 357 -28.36 -23.11 -24.62
CA SER A 357 -28.56 -23.33 -26.07
C SER A 357 -27.31 -23.89 -26.73
N ALA A 358 -26.12 -23.37 -26.38
CA ALA A 358 -24.85 -23.87 -26.89
C ALA A 358 -24.57 -25.31 -26.42
N TYR A 359 -24.93 -25.64 -25.17
CA TYR A 359 -24.76 -26.97 -24.61
C TYR A 359 -25.66 -28.04 -25.27
N LEU A 360 -26.96 -27.77 -25.40
CA LEU A 360 -27.93 -28.73 -25.96
C LEU A 360 -27.86 -28.82 -27.49
N GLY A 361 -27.50 -27.73 -28.16
CA GLY A 361 -27.52 -27.63 -29.62
C GLY A 361 -28.91 -27.94 -30.20
N SER A 362 -28.96 -28.68 -31.30
CA SER A 362 -30.21 -29.10 -31.95
C SER A 362 -30.68 -30.51 -31.56
N LYS A 363 -30.09 -31.13 -30.52
CA LYS A 363 -30.28 -32.56 -30.21
C LYS A 363 -31.72 -32.95 -29.89
N PHE A 364 -32.51 -32.04 -29.34
CA PHE A 364 -33.92 -32.26 -28.97
C PHE A 364 -34.90 -31.52 -29.88
N ASN A 365 -34.38 -30.78 -30.88
CA ASN A 365 -35.22 -30.02 -31.80
C ASN A 365 -35.95 -30.95 -32.76
N LYS A 366 -37.18 -30.60 -33.09
CA LYS A 366 -38.05 -31.29 -34.06
C LYS A 366 -38.12 -30.55 -35.40
N GLY A 367 -37.58 -29.34 -35.47
CA GLY A 367 -37.55 -28.50 -36.67
C GLY A 367 -38.67 -27.46 -36.72
N ASP A 368 -39.47 -27.35 -35.67
CA ASP A 368 -40.64 -26.45 -35.55
C ASP A 368 -40.42 -25.31 -34.53
N GLU A 369 -39.22 -25.19 -33.96
CA GLU A 369 -38.93 -24.26 -32.85
C GLU A 369 -38.89 -22.77 -33.26
N GLY A 370 -38.72 -22.48 -34.55
CA GLY A 370 -38.44 -21.13 -35.06
C GLY A 370 -36.97 -20.72 -34.91
N VAL A 371 -36.51 -19.82 -35.77
CA VAL A 371 -35.11 -19.37 -35.82
C VAL A 371 -34.72 -18.67 -34.51
N GLY A 372 -33.60 -19.08 -33.92
CA GLY A 372 -33.08 -18.49 -32.67
C GLY A 372 -33.64 -19.12 -31.39
N ASN A 373 -34.34 -20.25 -31.49
CA ASN A 373 -34.84 -21.01 -30.36
C ASN A 373 -34.32 -22.45 -30.34
N PHE A 374 -34.40 -23.09 -29.17
CA PHE A 374 -34.07 -24.50 -28.96
C PHE A 374 -35.09 -25.17 -28.04
N ARG A 375 -35.18 -26.50 -28.11
CA ARG A 375 -36.14 -27.30 -27.33
C ARG A 375 -35.47 -28.00 -26.15
N LEU A 376 -36.15 -27.98 -24.99
CA LEU A 376 -35.74 -28.76 -23.82
C LEU A 376 -36.15 -30.24 -23.96
N PRO A 377 -35.43 -31.18 -23.34
CA PRO A 377 -35.89 -32.56 -23.18
C PRO A 377 -37.24 -32.67 -22.45
N GLU A 378 -37.97 -33.77 -22.66
CA GLU A 378 -39.13 -34.18 -21.85
C GLU A 378 -38.69 -35.23 -20.83
N ALA A 379 -38.84 -34.95 -19.54
CA ALA A 379 -38.49 -35.90 -18.49
C ALA A 379 -39.62 -36.12 -17.47
N ARG A 380 -40.79 -35.51 -17.64
CA ARG A 380 -41.89 -35.65 -16.69
C ARG A 380 -42.48 -37.06 -16.78
N GLY A 381 -42.59 -37.72 -15.63
CA GLY A 381 -43.07 -39.11 -15.54
C GLY A 381 -42.03 -40.18 -15.91
N GLU A 382 -40.81 -39.78 -16.25
CA GLU A 382 -39.75 -40.67 -16.74
C GLU A 382 -38.67 -40.95 -15.69
N PHE A 383 -37.99 -42.10 -15.81
CA PHE A 383 -36.80 -42.45 -15.03
C PHE A 383 -35.53 -42.22 -15.85
N LEU A 384 -34.56 -41.50 -15.28
CA LEU A 384 -33.26 -41.35 -15.92
C LEU A 384 -32.44 -42.63 -15.77
N ARG A 385 -31.95 -43.15 -16.91
CA ARG A 385 -31.04 -44.29 -17.01
C ARG A 385 -29.75 -43.85 -17.69
N GLY A 386 -28.61 -44.35 -17.21
CA GLY A 386 -27.32 -44.12 -17.86
C GLY A 386 -27.30 -44.63 -19.31
N TRP A 387 -26.69 -43.87 -20.21
CA TRP A 387 -26.46 -44.32 -21.57
C TRP A 387 -25.42 -45.43 -21.58
N ASP A 388 -25.67 -46.50 -22.34
CA ASP A 388 -24.79 -47.67 -22.41
C ASP A 388 -23.37 -47.32 -22.88
N HIS A 389 -23.26 -46.31 -23.76
CA HIS A 389 -22.00 -45.74 -24.24
C HIS A 389 -20.95 -46.81 -24.64
N GLY A 390 -21.39 -47.88 -25.31
CA GLY A 390 -20.52 -48.94 -25.81
C GLY A 390 -20.18 -50.04 -24.80
N ARG A 391 -20.80 -50.04 -23.61
CA ARG A 391 -20.66 -51.11 -22.61
C ARG A 391 -21.30 -52.43 -23.05
N GLY A 392 -22.22 -52.40 -24.01
CA GLY A 392 -22.82 -53.58 -24.63
C GLY A 392 -23.95 -54.22 -23.81
N VAL A 393 -24.40 -53.58 -22.73
CA VAL A 393 -25.51 -54.06 -21.89
C VAL A 393 -26.86 -53.62 -22.44
N ASP A 394 -26.87 -52.50 -23.15
CA ASP A 394 -28.03 -51.93 -23.83
C ASP A 394 -27.60 -51.35 -25.18
N ALA A 395 -27.08 -52.24 -26.02
CA ALA A 395 -26.55 -51.92 -27.34
C ALA A 395 -27.67 -51.46 -28.29
N GLY A 396 -27.40 -50.41 -29.06
CA GLY A 396 -28.33 -49.86 -30.05
C GLY A 396 -29.24 -48.72 -29.54
N ARG A 397 -29.22 -48.40 -28.24
CA ARG A 397 -29.97 -47.26 -27.69
C ARG A 397 -29.17 -45.96 -27.72
N GLY A 398 -29.80 -44.87 -28.20
CA GLY A 398 -29.20 -43.53 -28.28
C GLY A 398 -29.39 -42.69 -27.00
N LEU A 399 -28.59 -41.63 -26.86
CA LEU A 399 -28.79 -40.65 -25.78
C LEU A 399 -30.09 -39.85 -26.01
N GLY A 400 -30.95 -39.76 -25.00
CA GLY A 400 -32.22 -39.03 -25.07
C GLY A 400 -33.39 -39.80 -25.71
N SER A 401 -33.23 -41.08 -26.06
CA SER A 401 -34.32 -41.90 -26.58
C SER A 401 -35.25 -42.42 -25.47
N TRP A 402 -36.55 -42.44 -25.74
CA TRP A 402 -37.57 -43.00 -24.85
C TRP A 402 -37.62 -44.55 -24.94
N GLN A 403 -37.97 -45.20 -23.82
CA GLN A 403 -38.17 -46.66 -23.73
C GLN A 403 -39.31 -46.97 -22.76
N ALA A 404 -40.23 -47.87 -23.14
CA ALA A 404 -41.29 -48.38 -22.26
C ALA A 404 -40.74 -49.28 -21.13
N ASP A 405 -41.55 -49.53 -20.11
CA ASP A 405 -41.27 -50.56 -19.11
C ASP A 405 -41.28 -51.97 -19.72
N ASP A 406 -40.46 -52.89 -19.18
CA ASP A 406 -40.38 -54.28 -19.65
C ASP A 406 -40.00 -55.23 -18.49
N ASN A 407 -40.68 -56.38 -18.39
CA ASN A 407 -40.37 -57.47 -17.47
C ASN A 407 -39.73 -58.61 -18.26
N LYS A 408 -38.47 -58.97 -17.94
CA LYS A 408 -37.77 -60.02 -18.69
C LYS A 408 -38.53 -61.35 -18.66
N SER A 409 -38.65 -61.97 -19.83
CA SER A 409 -39.20 -63.31 -20.01
C SER A 409 -38.52 -64.31 -19.08
N HIS A 410 -39.31 -65.04 -18.29
CA HIS A 410 -38.86 -66.11 -17.43
C HIS A 410 -39.88 -67.24 -17.42
N ALA A 411 -39.46 -68.44 -16.98
CA ALA A 411 -40.31 -69.63 -16.91
C ALA A 411 -40.20 -70.28 -15.52
N HIS A 412 -41.29 -70.91 -15.10
CA HIS A 412 -41.31 -71.73 -13.89
C HIS A 412 -41.41 -73.21 -14.28
N THR A 413 -40.62 -74.07 -13.63
CA THR A 413 -40.65 -75.52 -13.86
C THR A 413 -41.16 -76.24 -12.61
N VAL A 414 -42.09 -77.18 -12.81
CA VAL A 414 -42.48 -78.15 -11.78
C VAL A 414 -41.92 -79.52 -12.19
N THR A 415 -41.07 -80.11 -11.35
CA THR A 415 -40.49 -81.44 -11.61
C THR A 415 -41.26 -82.50 -10.83
N ARG A 416 -42.32 -83.09 -11.42
CA ARG A 416 -42.81 -84.42 -11.01
C ARG A 416 -43.46 -85.17 -12.18
N MET A 417 -42.79 -86.19 -12.69
CA MET A 417 -43.44 -87.38 -13.24
C MET A 417 -42.59 -88.61 -12.94
N GLN A 418 -43.11 -89.52 -12.12
CA GLN A 418 -43.05 -90.94 -12.47
C GLN A 418 -44.32 -91.64 -11.98
N ALA A 419 -44.89 -92.39 -12.92
CA ALA A 419 -46.24 -92.88 -12.98
C ALA A 419 -46.50 -94.08 -12.07
N PHE A 420 -47.73 -94.21 -11.56
CA PHE A 420 -48.26 -95.54 -11.22
C PHE A 420 -49.04 -96.04 -12.43
N ALA A 421 -48.55 -97.15 -12.97
CA ALA A 421 -49.18 -97.87 -14.07
C ALA A 421 -50.59 -98.32 -13.68
N ASN A 422 -51.49 -98.15 -14.64
CA ASN A 422 -52.83 -98.69 -14.70
C ASN A 422 -52.82 -100.22 -14.53
N ALA A 423 -53.57 -100.75 -13.55
CA ALA A 423 -53.97 -102.15 -13.51
C ALA A 423 -55.47 -102.23 -13.80
N THR A 424 -55.74 -102.50 -15.07
CA THR A 424 -56.90 -103.22 -15.59
C THR A 424 -58.29 -102.65 -15.32
N GLY A 425 -58.81 -101.96 -16.35
CA GLY A 425 -60.15 -102.28 -16.82
C GLY A 425 -61.01 -101.09 -17.22
N SER A 426 -60.99 -100.82 -18.52
CA SER A 426 -62.02 -100.10 -19.28
C SER A 426 -61.86 -98.57 -19.38
N ASN A 427 -61.50 -98.15 -20.59
CA ASN A 427 -61.64 -96.80 -21.13
C ASN A 427 -62.97 -96.15 -20.72
N PRO A 428 -62.99 -94.82 -20.60
CA PRO A 428 -63.50 -94.12 -21.77
C PRO A 428 -62.49 -93.07 -22.25
N SER A 429 -62.00 -93.29 -23.47
CA SER A 429 -61.66 -92.19 -24.35
C SER A 429 -62.88 -91.29 -24.44
N ALA A 430 -62.76 -90.01 -24.11
CA ALA A 430 -63.65 -88.99 -24.63
C ALA A 430 -62.87 -88.16 -25.66
N VAL A 431 -62.56 -88.80 -26.79
CA VAL A 431 -62.32 -88.09 -28.05
C VAL A 431 -63.69 -87.97 -28.70
N VAL A 432 -64.29 -86.78 -28.64
CA VAL A 432 -65.49 -86.45 -29.42
C VAL A 432 -65.02 -86.10 -30.84
N VAL A 433 -65.51 -86.82 -31.84
CA VAL A 433 -65.27 -86.54 -33.26
C VAL A 433 -66.53 -85.90 -33.83
N ASP A 434 -66.42 -84.73 -34.45
CA ASP A 434 -67.49 -84.13 -35.26
C ASP A 434 -66.98 -83.88 -36.70
N ASN A 435 -67.76 -84.35 -37.67
CA ASN A 435 -67.64 -84.18 -39.14
C ASN A 435 -66.25 -83.96 -39.78
N GLY A 436 -65.54 -85.06 -40.05
CA GLY A 436 -64.84 -85.22 -41.33
C GLY A 436 -63.50 -84.50 -41.56
N ASN A 437 -62.71 -84.20 -40.53
CA ASN A 437 -61.29 -83.85 -40.75
C ASN A 437 -60.39 -84.42 -39.63
N THR A 438 -59.36 -85.16 -40.02
CA THR A 438 -58.35 -85.71 -39.11
C THR A 438 -57.53 -84.58 -38.48
N ALA A 439 -57.53 -84.48 -37.15
CA ALA A 439 -56.52 -83.72 -36.42
C ALA A 439 -56.11 -84.51 -35.18
N VAL A 440 -54.98 -85.21 -35.32
CA VAL A 440 -54.17 -85.69 -34.21
C VAL A 440 -53.74 -84.46 -33.40
N MET A 441 -54.24 -84.29 -32.19
CA MET A 441 -53.64 -83.35 -31.24
C MET A 441 -52.38 -84.01 -30.66
N THR A 442 -51.35 -84.07 -31.49
CA THR A 442 -49.95 -83.94 -31.06
C THR A 442 -49.81 -82.60 -30.32
N ASN A 443 -49.08 -82.60 -29.22
CA ASN A 443 -48.85 -81.51 -28.25
C ASN A 443 -49.88 -81.37 -27.12
N PHE A 444 -49.54 -81.91 -25.95
CA PHE A 444 -49.93 -81.27 -24.70
C PHE A 444 -49.12 -79.98 -24.55
N ALA A 445 -49.59 -78.89 -25.18
CA ALA A 445 -49.10 -77.57 -24.87
C ALA A 445 -49.75 -77.14 -23.54
N ALA A 446 -49.09 -77.41 -22.41
CA ALA A 446 -49.33 -76.61 -21.22
C ALA A 446 -48.78 -75.21 -21.51
N GLY A 447 -49.56 -74.41 -22.23
CA GLY A 447 -49.28 -73.01 -22.47
C GLY A 447 -49.36 -72.28 -21.13
N PHE A 448 -48.23 -72.14 -20.45
CA PHE A 448 -48.07 -71.10 -19.45
C PHE A 448 -48.06 -69.79 -20.21
N ASN A 449 -49.16 -69.05 -20.15
CA ASN A 449 -49.15 -67.70 -20.68
C ASN A 449 -48.11 -66.89 -19.89
N SER A 450 -47.31 -66.10 -20.61
CA SER A 450 -46.46 -65.10 -19.96
C SER A 450 -47.37 -64.16 -19.17
N SER A 451 -47.37 -64.26 -17.84
CA SER A 451 -48.00 -63.27 -16.97
C SER A 451 -47.00 -62.15 -16.73
N GLY A 452 -47.31 -60.99 -17.27
CA GLY A 452 -46.59 -59.75 -17.02
C GLY A 452 -47.51 -58.57 -17.31
N GLY A 453 -47.61 -57.67 -16.34
CA GLY A 453 -48.24 -56.35 -16.41
C GLY A 453 -47.46 -55.39 -15.49
N ALA A 454 -48.04 -54.23 -15.14
CA ALA A 454 -47.42 -53.17 -14.33
C ALA A 454 -47.12 -53.58 -12.86
N GLU A 455 -46.34 -54.63 -12.67
CA GLU A 455 -46.16 -55.36 -11.41
C GLU A 455 -44.82 -55.01 -10.74
N ALA A 456 -43.90 -54.39 -11.49
CA ALA A 456 -42.62 -53.89 -11.00
C ALA A 456 -42.53 -52.36 -11.16
N ARG A 457 -43.26 -51.59 -10.35
CA ARG A 457 -43.00 -50.16 -10.21
C ARG A 457 -41.99 -49.95 -9.07
N PRO A 458 -40.76 -49.48 -9.35
CA PRO A 458 -39.87 -49.08 -8.29
C PRO A 458 -40.53 -47.94 -7.51
N ARG A 459 -40.58 -48.07 -6.18
CA ARG A 459 -40.99 -46.97 -5.31
C ARG A 459 -40.04 -45.80 -5.58
N ASN A 460 -40.60 -44.68 -5.99
CA ASN A 460 -39.84 -43.47 -6.33
C ASN A 460 -40.43 -42.26 -5.61
N ILE A 461 -39.64 -41.19 -5.54
CA ILE A 461 -40.09 -39.87 -5.14
C ILE A 461 -40.32 -39.07 -6.43
N ALA A 462 -41.52 -38.50 -6.57
CA ALA A 462 -41.81 -37.58 -7.66
C ALA A 462 -40.98 -36.32 -7.45
N VAL A 463 -40.11 -36.04 -8.40
CA VAL A 463 -39.22 -34.88 -8.40
C VAL A 463 -39.40 -34.17 -9.73
N MET A 464 -39.22 -32.86 -9.71
CA MET A 464 -39.12 -32.08 -10.92
C MET A 464 -37.68 -32.13 -11.41
N TRP A 465 -37.48 -32.73 -12.58
CA TRP A 465 -36.19 -32.73 -13.24
C TRP A 465 -35.94 -31.35 -13.83
N CYS A 466 -34.94 -30.64 -13.32
CA CYS A 466 -34.54 -29.37 -13.87
C CYS A 466 -33.11 -29.42 -14.40
N ILE A 467 -32.86 -28.67 -15.47
CA ILE A 467 -31.54 -28.48 -16.07
C ILE A 467 -30.98 -27.12 -15.68
N LYS A 468 -29.71 -27.08 -15.30
CA LYS A 468 -29.00 -25.82 -15.02
C LYS A 468 -28.94 -25.00 -16.30
N ALA A 469 -29.55 -23.81 -16.29
CA ALA A 469 -29.69 -22.98 -17.47
C ALA A 469 -28.71 -21.79 -17.50
N TRP A 470 -28.34 -21.23 -16.33
CA TRP A 470 -27.32 -20.18 -16.19
C TRP A 470 -26.76 -20.17 -14.77
N ASN A 471 -25.53 -19.67 -14.57
CA ASN A 471 -24.97 -19.47 -13.23
C ASN A 471 -25.51 -18.16 -12.62
N ALA A 472 -26.10 -18.20 -11.43
CA ALA A 472 -26.47 -16.98 -10.70
C ALA A 472 -25.15 -16.29 -10.29
N PRO A 473 -24.79 -15.09 -10.81
CA PRO A 473 -25.65 -13.94 -11.10
C PRO A 473 -25.54 -13.39 -12.55
N VAL A 474 -25.23 -14.23 -13.53
CA VAL A 474 -25.04 -13.79 -14.91
C VAL A 474 -26.37 -13.89 -15.66
N ASN A 475 -27.23 -12.89 -15.49
CA ASN A 475 -28.16 -12.52 -16.55
C ASN A 475 -28.14 -10.99 -16.66
N GLN A 476 -27.60 -10.49 -17.77
CA GLN A 476 -27.41 -9.06 -18.04
C GLN A 476 -28.78 -8.40 -18.22
N GLY A 477 -29.16 -7.56 -17.26
CA GLY A 477 -30.34 -6.71 -17.39
C GLY A 477 -30.78 -6.14 -16.06
N THR A 478 -30.02 -5.16 -15.55
CA THR A 478 -30.33 -4.30 -14.37
C THR A 478 -30.00 -4.93 -13.00
N ILE A 479 -28.96 -4.40 -12.32
CA ILE A 479 -28.49 -4.88 -11.02
C ILE A 479 -29.32 -4.24 -9.89
N ASP A 480 -30.01 -5.07 -9.11
CA ASP A 480 -30.61 -4.69 -7.82
C ASP A 480 -29.63 -5.00 -6.67
N VAL A 481 -29.04 -3.95 -6.11
CA VAL A 481 -28.06 -4.00 -5.02
C VAL A 481 -28.67 -4.51 -3.70
N ALA A 482 -29.99 -4.37 -3.51
CA ALA A 482 -30.69 -4.87 -2.32
C ALA A 482 -30.89 -6.41 -2.37
N ALA A 483 -31.07 -6.96 -3.58
CA ALA A 483 -31.08 -8.40 -3.78
C ALA A 483 -29.68 -9.02 -3.59
N LEU A 484 -28.61 -8.32 -4.00
CA LEU A 484 -27.24 -8.78 -3.80
C LEU A 484 -26.85 -8.85 -2.32
N ALA A 485 -27.29 -7.89 -1.50
CA ALA A 485 -27.07 -7.93 -0.05
C ALA A 485 -27.82 -9.10 0.63
N LYS A 486 -29.05 -9.41 0.19
CA LYS A 486 -29.80 -10.59 0.64
C LYS A 486 -29.18 -11.90 0.17
N GLU A 487 -28.61 -11.90 -1.03
CA GLU A 487 -27.95 -13.07 -1.62
C GLU A 487 -26.61 -13.37 -0.94
N VAL A 488 -25.82 -12.35 -0.58
CA VAL A 488 -24.60 -12.51 0.23
C VAL A 488 -24.90 -13.07 1.62
N GLU A 489 -26.03 -12.72 2.23
CA GLU A 489 -26.51 -13.37 3.46
C GLU A 489 -26.99 -14.81 3.22
N ARG A 490 -27.68 -15.09 2.10
CA ARG A 490 -28.11 -16.45 1.73
C ARG A 490 -26.94 -17.38 1.41
N LEU A 491 -25.86 -16.85 0.83
CA LEU A 491 -24.66 -17.60 0.43
C LEU A 491 -23.81 -18.10 1.63
N LYS A 492 -24.22 -17.83 2.89
CA LYS A 492 -23.57 -18.37 4.08
C LYS A 492 -23.89 -19.85 4.40
N SER A 493 -24.79 -20.53 3.68
CA SER A 493 -24.91 -22.00 3.74
C SER A 493 -25.75 -22.59 2.62
N ALA A 494 -25.24 -23.62 1.95
CA ALA A 494 -25.98 -24.42 0.97
C ALA A 494 -27.08 -25.29 1.62
N VAL A 495 -27.11 -25.42 2.94
CA VAL A 495 -28.11 -26.20 3.71
C VAL A 495 -28.81 -25.28 4.72
N PRO A 496 -30.14 -25.10 4.65
CA PRO A 496 -30.85 -24.19 5.56
C PRO A 496 -30.88 -24.74 6.99
N ILE A 497 -30.92 -23.84 7.98
CA ILE A 497 -31.09 -24.17 9.39
C ILE A 497 -32.43 -24.91 9.56
N GLY A 498 -32.44 -25.99 10.34
CA GLY A 498 -33.58 -26.88 10.50
C GLY A 498 -33.65 -28.05 9.51
N ALA A 499 -32.79 -28.08 8.48
CA ALA A 499 -32.72 -29.22 7.55
C ALA A 499 -32.15 -30.47 8.23
N VAL A 500 -32.81 -31.61 8.04
CA VAL A 500 -32.38 -32.92 8.57
C VAL A 500 -31.66 -33.69 7.47
N LEU A 501 -30.45 -34.16 7.76
CA LEU A 501 -29.60 -34.94 6.85
C LEU A 501 -29.15 -36.24 7.50
N ALA A 502 -28.97 -37.26 6.65
CA ALA A 502 -28.37 -38.53 7.04
C ALA A 502 -26.84 -38.44 6.96
N PHE A 503 -26.18 -38.74 8.07
CA PHE A 503 -24.73 -38.88 8.15
C PHE A 503 -24.37 -40.36 8.21
N PRO A 504 -23.52 -40.87 7.30
CA PRO A 504 -23.17 -42.29 7.25
C PRO A 504 -22.14 -42.70 8.32
N THR A 505 -21.74 -41.78 9.20
CA THR A 505 -20.76 -42.00 10.28
C THR A 505 -21.35 -41.58 11.62
N GLY A 506 -20.80 -42.10 12.73
CA GLY A 506 -21.19 -41.72 14.09
C GLY A 506 -20.60 -40.37 14.57
N ILE A 507 -20.25 -39.47 13.65
CA ILE A 507 -19.61 -38.18 13.96
C ILE A 507 -20.53 -37.06 13.47
N VAL A 508 -20.95 -36.18 14.38
CA VAL A 508 -21.73 -34.98 14.05
C VAL A 508 -20.80 -33.93 13.46
N ALA A 509 -21.07 -33.52 12.22
CA ALA A 509 -20.28 -32.49 11.54
C ALA A 509 -20.52 -31.09 12.18
N PRO A 510 -19.53 -30.18 12.13
CA PRO A 510 -19.70 -28.80 12.58
C PRO A 510 -20.90 -28.12 11.92
N GLY A 511 -21.70 -27.39 12.71
CA GLY A 511 -22.92 -26.73 12.23
C GLY A 511 -24.17 -27.60 12.31
N TYR A 512 -24.08 -28.82 12.83
CA TYR A 512 -25.17 -29.78 12.99
C TYR A 512 -25.28 -30.29 14.43
N LEU A 513 -26.46 -30.79 14.79
CA LEU A 513 -26.74 -31.51 16.04
C LEU A 513 -27.41 -32.85 15.72
N GLU A 514 -27.13 -33.90 16.51
CA GLU A 514 -27.86 -35.17 16.40
C GLU A 514 -29.33 -35.00 16.83
N LEU A 515 -30.25 -35.69 16.16
CA LEU A 515 -31.66 -35.74 16.54
C LEU A 515 -31.92 -36.83 17.61
N ASP A 516 -31.47 -36.53 18.84
CA ASP A 516 -31.39 -37.43 19.99
C ASP A 516 -32.38 -37.11 21.13
N GLY A 517 -33.33 -36.20 20.89
CA GLY A 517 -34.30 -35.78 21.91
C GLY A 517 -33.76 -34.84 22.98
N SER A 518 -32.50 -34.38 22.90
CA SER A 518 -31.86 -33.54 23.91
C SER A 518 -32.48 -32.14 24.03
N VAL A 519 -32.25 -31.49 25.18
CA VAL A 519 -32.66 -30.10 25.45
C VAL A 519 -31.48 -29.18 25.17
N GLN A 520 -31.72 -28.13 24.38
CA GLN A 520 -30.71 -27.19 23.90
C GLN A 520 -31.08 -25.75 24.31
N SER A 521 -30.08 -24.89 24.47
CA SER A 521 -30.29 -23.49 24.84
C SER A 521 -30.63 -22.62 23.63
N ILE A 522 -31.67 -21.79 23.77
CA ILE A 522 -32.06 -20.80 22.77
C ILE A 522 -30.93 -19.78 22.56
N ALA A 523 -30.18 -19.44 23.60
CA ALA A 523 -29.05 -18.51 23.49
C ALA A 523 -27.90 -19.07 22.64
N THR A 524 -27.71 -20.39 22.65
CA THR A 524 -26.65 -21.06 21.87
C THR A 524 -27.06 -21.32 20.42
N TYR A 525 -28.34 -21.63 20.19
CA TYR A 525 -28.87 -21.94 18.85
C TYR A 525 -30.15 -21.15 18.55
N PRO A 526 -30.08 -19.81 18.46
CA PRO A 526 -31.26 -18.95 18.36
C PRO A 526 -32.05 -19.20 17.07
N ASP A 527 -31.37 -19.40 15.95
CA ASP A 527 -32.01 -19.62 14.66
C ASP A 527 -32.71 -20.99 14.59
N LEU A 528 -32.09 -22.03 15.16
CA LEU A 528 -32.71 -23.35 15.22
C LEU A 528 -33.89 -23.36 16.20
N ALA A 529 -33.78 -22.66 17.33
CA ALA A 529 -34.87 -22.49 18.27
C ALA A 529 -36.06 -21.76 17.63
N ALA A 530 -35.80 -20.69 16.89
CA ALA A 530 -36.83 -19.96 16.15
C ALA A 530 -37.51 -20.84 15.09
N TYR A 531 -36.75 -21.71 14.43
CA TYR A 531 -37.27 -22.64 13.42
C TYR A 531 -38.14 -23.75 14.01
N LEU A 532 -37.68 -24.44 15.05
CA LEU A 532 -38.42 -25.56 15.66
C LEU A 532 -39.56 -25.11 16.59
N GLY A 533 -39.44 -23.90 17.15
CA GLY A 533 -40.39 -23.39 18.13
C GLY A 533 -40.55 -24.32 19.32
N THR A 534 -41.79 -24.61 19.70
CA THR A 534 -42.14 -25.47 20.84
C THR A 534 -42.65 -26.85 20.43
N VAL A 535 -42.57 -27.21 19.13
CA VAL A 535 -43.22 -28.40 18.54
C VAL A 535 -42.82 -29.71 19.24
N TYR A 536 -41.57 -29.81 19.72
CA TYR A 536 -41.04 -31.02 20.36
C TYR A 536 -40.92 -30.89 21.89
N ASN A 537 -41.30 -29.75 22.47
CA ASN A 537 -41.20 -29.53 23.90
C ASN A 537 -42.23 -30.38 24.66
N LYS A 538 -41.82 -30.90 25.81
CA LYS A 538 -42.66 -31.69 26.73
C LYS A 538 -43.13 -30.88 27.94
N GLY A 539 -42.71 -29.62 28.05
CA GLY A 539 -43.08 -28.70 29.13
C GLY A 539 -42.12 -28.75 30.33
N ASN A 540 -41.00 -29.47 30.22
CA ASN A 540 -40.01 -29.65 31.29
C ASN A 540 -38.60 -29.17 30.92
N GLU A 541 -38.46 -28.39 29.84
CA GLU A 541 -37.18 -27.95 29.29
C GLU A 541 -36.48 -26.83 30.12
N GLY A 542 -37.24 -26.10 30.94
CA GLY A 542 -36.77 -24.89 31.63
C GLY A 542 -36.79 -23.65 30.74
N ALA A 543 -36.93 -22.47 31.34
CA ALA A 543 -37.01 -21.20 30.60
C ALA A 543 -35.71 -20.93 29.82
N GLY A 544 -35.84 -20.55 28.54
CA GLY A 544 -34.69 -20.28 27.67
C GLY A 544 -34.14 -21.50 26.91
N ASN A 545 -34.82 -22.64 26.96
CA ASN A 545 -34.43 -23.88 26.28
C ASN A 545 -35.53 -24.42 25.34
N PHE A 546 -35.14 -25.26 24.40
CA PHE A 546 -36.03 -25.99 23.49
C PHE A 546 -35.54 -27.44 23.31
N ARG A 547 -36.42 -28.34 22.86
CA ARG A 547 -36.10 -29.77 22.69
C ARG A 547 -35.92 -30.14 21.21
N LEU A 548 -34.94 -30.99 20.93
CA LEU A 548 -34.75 -31.60 19.61
C LEU A 548 -35.70 -32.80 19.39
N PRO A 549 -36.06 -33.13 18.14
CA PRO A 549 -36.70 -34.41 17.81
C PRO A 549 -35.85 -35.63 18.24
N GLU A 550 -36.52 -36.73 18.58
CA GLU A 550 -35.89 -38.05 18.77
C GLU A 550 -36.15 -38.90 17.53
N SER A 551 -35.08 -39.35 16.87
CA SER A 551 -35.18 -40.08 15.59
C SER A 551 -34.38 -41.39 15.56
N ARG A 552 -33.72 -41.76 16.66
CA ARG A 552 -32.92 -42.97 16.72
C ARG A 552 -33.83 -44.20 16.66
N GLY A 553 -33.57 -45.07 15.68
CA GLY A 553 -34.38 -46.27 15.42
C GLY A 553 -35.63 -46.03 14.57
N GLU A 554 -35.91 -44.79 14.17
CA GLU A 554 -37.11 -44.41 13.43
C GLU A 554 -36.87 -44.29 11.91
N PHE A 555 -37.93 -44.50 11.13
CA PHE A 555 -37.96 -44.16 9.71
C PHE A 555 -38.67 -42.83 9.49
N LEU A 556 -38.03 -41.90 8.78
CA LEU A 556 -38.68 -40.67 8.37
C LEU A 556 -39.70 -40.96 7.26
N ARG A 557 -40.91 -40.41 7.41
CA ARG A 557 -41.95 -40.46 6.40
C ARG A 557 -42.59 -39.08 6.21
N GLY A 558 -43.01 -38.80 4.98
CA GLY A 558 -43.68 -37.53 4.66
C GLY A 558 -44.96 -37.35 5.47
N TRP A 559 -45.23 -36.10 5.84
CA TRP A 559 -46.52 -35.70 6.39
C TRP A 559 -47.55 -35.66 5.27
N ASP A 560 -48.74 -36.20 5.52
CA ASP A 560 -49.83 -36.26 4.53
C ASP A 560 -50.30 -34.88 4.08
N HIS A 561 -50.22 -33.88 4.98
CA HIS A 561 -50.53 -32.47 4.73
C HIS A 561 -51.81 -32.25 3.88
N GLY A 562 -52.88 -32.98 4.22
CA GLY A 562 -54.18 -32.83 3.58
C GLY A 562 -54.39 -33.62 2.28
N ARG A 563 -53.43 -34.47 1.88
CA ARG A 563 -53.55 -35.35 0.71
C ARG A 563 -54.56 -36.50 0.92
N GLY A 564 -54.93 -36.80 2.17
CA GLY A 564 -55.98 -37.75 2.52
C GLY A 564 -55.55 -39.22 2.42
N VAL A 565 -54.25 -39.51 2.19
CA VAL A 565 -53.71 -40.87 2.13
C VAL A 565 -53.35 -41.40 3.51
N ASP A 566 -53.01 -40.49 4.42
CA ASP A 566 -52.74 -40.78 5.82
C ASP A 566 -53.31 -39.66 6.71
N ALA A 567 -54.63 -39.51 6.58
CA ALA A 567 -55.41 -38.52 7.29
C ALA A 567 -55.39 -38.79 8.80
N GLY A 568 -55.10 -37.75 9.60
CA GLY A 568 -55.09 -37.82 11.06
C GLY A 568 -53.71 -37.70 11.70
N ARG A 569 -52.62 -37.69 10.92
CA ARG A 569 -51.26 -37.43 11.44
C ARG A 569 -50.83 -35.98 11.29
N THR A 570 -49.98 -35.52 12.20
CA THR A 570 -49.36 -34.19 12.20
C THR A 570 -47.83 -34.30 12.01
N VAL A 571 -47.17 -33.21 11.63
CA VAL A 571 -45.70 -33.18 11.59
C VAL A 571 -45.14 -33.53 12.97
N GLY A 572 -44.16 -34.43 13.01
CA GLY A 572 -43.53 -34.90 14.26
C GLY A 572 -44.23 -36.05 14.98
N SER A 573 -45.40 -36.52 14.51
CA SER A 573 -46.07 -37.69 15.12
C SER A 573 -45.33 -39.00 14.80
N VAL A 574 -45.15 -39.87 15.81
CA VAL A 574 -44.56 -41.22 15.67
C VAL A 574 -45.66 -42.24 15.38
N GLN A 575 -45.34 -43.29 14.63
CA GLN A 575 -46.26 -44.39 14.32
C GLN A 575 -45.53 -45.72 14.47
N ALA A 576 -46.18 -46.70 15.13
CA ALA A 576 -45.71 -48.08 15.14
C ALA A 576 -45.78 -48.73 13.74
N GLU A 577 -45.01 -49.79 13.54
CA GLU A 577 -45.10 -50.64 12.36
C GLU A 577 -46.52 -51.22 12.18
N SER A 578 -46.94 -51.41 10.92
CA SER A 578 -48.22 -52.07 10.63
C SER A 578 -48.16 -52.84 9.31
N PHE A 579 -48.80 -54.02 9.27
CA PHE A 579 -49.07 -54.78 8.05
C PHE A 579 -50.54 -54.64 7.67
N LYS A 580 -50.86 -54.49 6.38
CA LYS A 580 -52.25 -54.46 5.95
C LYS A 580 -52.87 -55.85 6.13
N ALA A 581 -54.04 -55.91 6.75
CA ALA A 581 -54.79 -57.15 6.95
C ALA A 581 -54.92 -57.89 5.63
N HIS A 582 -54.51 -59.15 5.63
CA HIS A 582 -54.63 -60.05 4.50
C HIS A 582 -54.98 -61.44 5.00
N ASN A 583 -55.44 -62.28 4.08
CA ASN A 583 -55.95 -63.61 4.35
C ASN A 583 -55.23 -64.63 3.47
N HIS A 584 -54.85 -65.75 4.07
CA HIS A 584 -54.33 -66.90 3.35
C HIS A 584 -55.46 -67.91 3.15
N ARG A 585 -55.58 -68.46 1.95
CA ARG A 585 -56.54 -69.54 1.64
C ARG A 585 -55.77 -70.81 1.28
N TYR A 586 -56.16 -71.92 1.88
CA TYR A 586 -55.82 -73.25 1.39
C TYR A 586 -56.84 -73.65 0.32
N PHE A 587 -56.36 -74.23 -0.76
CA PHE A 587 -57.20 -74.96 -1.70
C PHE A 587 -56.81 -76.44 -1.61
N ASP A 588 -57.77 -77.33 -1.40
CA ASP A 588 -57.60 -78.73 -1.78
C ASP A 588 -58.09 -78.94 -3.22
N GLU A 589 -57.72 -80.08 -3.80
CA GLU A 589 -57.86 -80.39 -5.23
C GLU A 589 -59.31 -80.56 -5.73
N THR A 590 -60.32 -80.25 -4.92
CA THR A 590 -61.73 -80.43 -5.28
C THR A 590 -62.51 -79.15 -5.59
N GLY A 591 -61.89 -77.97 -5.50
CA GLY A 591 -62.49 -76.73 -5.99
C GLY A 591 -63.83 -76.32 -5.34
N ALA A 592 -64.13 -76.80 -4.12
CA ALA A 592 -65.30 -76.33 -3.39
C ALA A 592 -65.01 -74.96 -2.74
N THR A 593 -65.69 -73.92 -3.20
CA THR A 593 -65.69 -72.58 -2.58
C THR A 593 -66.44 -72.62 -1.25
N LEU A 594 -65.74 -72.39 -0.12
CA LEU A 594 -66.39 -72.10 1.17
C LEU A 594 -67.04 -70.72 1.11
N ASP A 595 -68.37 -70.69 1.12
CA ASP A 595 -69.19 -69.47 1.19
C ASP A 595 -69.01 -68.77 2.57
N PRO A 596 -68.66 -67.48 2.61
CA PRO A 596 -68.54 -66.71 3.86
C PRO A 596 -69.83 -66.57 4.68
N ALA A 597 -71.00 -66.95 4.14
CA ALA A 597 -72.31 -66.69 4.76
C ALA A 597 -72.81 -67.73 5.79
N GLY A 598 -72.02 -68.75 6.16
CA GLY A 598 -72.37 -69.66 7.25
C GLY A 598 -73.53 -70.64 6.99
N ALA A 599 -73.89 -70.88 5.73
CA ALA A 599 -74.87 -71.90 5.37
C ALA A 599 -74.22 -73.30 5.29
N TRP A 600 -74.89 -74.31 5.82
CA TRP A 600 -74.45 -75.71 5.75
C TRP A 600 -74.52 -76.24 4.31
N GLN A 601 -73.41 -76.73 3.77
CA GLN A 601 -73.37 -77.30 2.42
C GLN A 601 -73.03 -78.79 2.47
N ALA A 602 -73.61 -79.54 1.53
CA ALA A 602 -73.35 -80.97 1.37
C ALA A 602 -72.00 -81.17 0.68
N GLY A 603 -71.05 -81.77 1.39
CA GLY A 603 -69.73 -82.15 0.89
C GLY A 603 -69.47 -83.64 1.09
N LYS A 604 -68.24 -84.08 0.80
CA LYS A 604 -67.78 -85.44 1.10
C LYS A 604 -66.47 -85.39 1.84
N VAL A 605 -66.32 -86.17 2.91
CA VAL A 605 -65.04 -86.37 3.60
C VAL A 605 -64.71 -87.86 3.49
N ASN A 606 -63.54 -88.17 2.91
CA ASN A 606 -63.12 -89.55 2.62
C ASN A 606 -64.16 -90.35 1.82
N GLY A 607 -64.88 -89.68 0.90
CA GLY A 607 -65.83 -90.31 -0.02
C GLY A 607 -67.26 -90.52 0.51
N ALA A 608 -67.52 -90.33 1.81
CA ALA A 608 -68.88 -90.39 2.38
C ALA A 608 -69.52 -89.00 2.42
N ALA A 609 -70.84 -88.93 2.18
CA ALA A 609 -71.60 -87.67 2.24
C ALA A 609 -71.56 -87.09 3.66
N ALA A 610 -71.04 -85.87 3.79
CA ALA A 610 -70.89 -85.17 5.06
C ALA A 610 -71.35 -83.72 4.91
N VAL A 611 -72.07 -83.21 5.90
CA VAL A 611 -72.52 -81.81 5.92
C VAL A 611 -71.43 -80.98 6.61
N ILE A 612 -70.85 -80.02 5.89
CA ILE A 612 -69.71 -79.21 6.34
C ILE A 612 -70.16 -77.76 6.54
N SER A 613 -69.82 -77.18 7.69
CA SER A 613 -69.87 -75.73 7.94
C SER A 613 -68.58 -75.25 8.59
N THR A 614 -68.39 -73.93 8.56
CA THR A 614 -67.20 -73.23 9.02
C THR A 614 -66.84 -73.62 10.46
N GLY A 615 -65.80 -74.44 10.63
CA GLY A 615 -65.21 -74.76 11.93
C GLY A 615 -65.47 -76.16 12.50
N ALA A 616 -66.13 -77.09 11.78
CA ALA A 616 -66.28 -78.47 12.25
C ALA A 616 -66.14 -79.51 11.12
N PHE A 617 -65.25 -80.48 11.30
CA PHE A 617 -65.22 -81.70 10.49
C PHE A 617 -66.06 -82.78 11.19
N LEU A 618 -67.10 -83.29 10.52
CA LEU A 618 -67.79 -84.52 10.94
C LEU A 618 -66.98 -85.72 10.41
N SER A 619 -66.15 -86.33 11.25
CA SER A 619 -65.54 -87.63 10.94
C SER A 619 -66.55 -88.73 11.27
N ALA A 620 -67.05 -89.44 10.26
CA ALA A 620 -67.81 -90.67 10.46
C ALA A 620 -66.81 -91.83 10.62
N VAL A 621 -66.46 -92.14 11.87
CA VAL A 621 -66.09 -93.50 12.27
C VAL A 621 -67.39 -94.20 12.66
N ASP A 622 -67.54 -95.45 12.25
CA ASP A 622 -68.78 -96.21 12.36
C ASP A 622 -69.34 -96.21 13.79
N THR A 623 -70.60 -95.80 13.92
CA THR A 623 -71.43 -95.85 15.15
C THR A 623 -70.92 -95.12 16.40
N GLY A 624 -71.20 -93.81 16.50
CA GLY A 624 -71.18 -93.08 17.78
C GLY A 624 -70.40 -91.78 17.71
N VAL A 625 -71.13 -90.68 17.63
CA VAL A 625 -70.60 -89.32 17.43
C VAL A 625 -69.77 -88.87 18.62
N THR A 626 -68.48 -88.61 18.41
CA THR A 626 -67.69 -87.69 19.24
C THR A 626 -67.13 -86.58 18.36
N MET A 627 -67.64 -85.36 18.55
CA MET A 627 -67.14 -84.13 17.94
C MET A 627 -65.73 -83.86 18.44
N GLN A 628 -64.69 -84.13 17.63
CA GLN A 628 -63.38 -83.54 17.88
C GLN A 628 -63.36 -82.15 17.26
N THR A 629 -63.84 -81.17 18.02
CA THR A 629 -63.64 -79.75 17.72
C THR A 629 -62.16 -79.45 17.91
N VAL A 630 -61.36 -79.47 16.84
CA VAL A 630 -60.13 -78.67 16.82
C VAL A 630 -60.50 -77.30 16.29
N THR A 631 -60.91 -76.51 17.27
CA THR A 631 -61.20 -75.10 17.27
C THR A 631 -59.94 -74.34 16.80
N ALA A 632 -60.01 -73.79 15.60
CA ALA A 632 -58.99 -72.96 14.93
C ALA A 632 -57.75 -73.67 14.37
N VAL A 633 -57.66 -73.77 13.03
CA VAL A 633 -56.39 -73.47 12.35
C VAL A 633 -56.28 -71.95 12.36
N THR A 634 -55.85 -71.40 13.50
CA THR A 634 -55.24 -70.08 13.45
C THR A 634 -53.95 -70.27 12.66
N THR A 635 -53.83 -69.59 11.51
CA THR A 635 -52.51 -69.05 11.19
C THR A 635 -52.19 -68.12 12.35
N VAL A 636 -51.53 -68.63 13.39
CA VAL A 636 -50.86 -67.77 14.37
C VAL A 636 -50.05 -66.79 13.55
N ASP A 637 -50.25 -65.48 13.79
CA ASP A 637 -49.43 -64.44 13.17
C ASP A 637 -47.97 -64.84 13.33
N THR A 638 -47.39 -65.40 12.27
CA THR A 638 -45.98 -65.75 12.25
C THR A 638 -45.28 -64.77 11.33
N GLY A 639 -45.45 -63.49 11.65
CA GLY A 639 -44.57 -62.43 11.16
C GLY A 639 -43.31 -62.42 12.01
N GLY A 640 -42.29 -63.19 11.60
CA GLY A 640 -40.91 -62.86 11.93
C GLY A 640 -40.48 -61.61 11.17
N ALA A 641 -39.19 -61.27 11.19
CA ALA A 641 -38.61 -60.14 10.45
C ALA A 641 -38.66 -60.32 8.90
N GLU A 642 -39.84 -60.50 8.32
CA GLU A 642 -40.02 -60.90 6.92
C GLU A 642 -40.13 -59.69 5.97
N THR A 643 -40.49 -58.51 6.49
CA THR A 643 -40.32 -57.25 5.75
C THR A 643 -39.56 -56.23 6.60
N ARG A 644 -38.24 -56.37 6.64
CA ARG A 644 -37.39 -55.20 6.90
C ARG A 644 -37.08 -54.56 5.56
N PRO A 645 -37.43 -53.29 5.31
CA PRO A 645 -36.81 -52.59 4.21
C PRO A 645 -35.31 -52.64 4.46
N ARG A 646 -34.55 -53.18 3.50
CA ARG A 646 -33.10 -53.10 3.56
C ARG A 646 -32.72 -51.62 3.66
N ASN A 647 -32.10 -51.23 4.77
CA ASN A 647 -31.64 -49.87 5.00
C ASN A 647 -30.13 -49.86 5.29
N VAL A 648 -29.55 -48.67 5.28
CA VAL A 648 -28.23 -48.40 5.83
C VAL A 648 -28.45 -47.62 7.12
N ALA A 649 -27.79 -48.02 8.21
CA ALA A 649 -27.84 -47.28 9.46
C ALA A 649 -27.10 -45.94 9.30
N VAL A 650 -27.79 -44.84 9.58
CA VAL A 650 -27.28 -43.47 9.47
C VAL A 650 -27.62 -42.70 10.74
N MET A 651 -26.82 -41.69 11.06
CA MET A 651 -27.12 -40.73 12.12
C MET A 651 -27.91 -39.58 11.51
N TRP A 652 -29.10 -39.30 12.04
CA TRP A 652 -29.89 -38.15 11.61
C TRP A 652 -29.42 -36.91 12.35
N CYS A 653 -28.93 -35.91 11.61
CA CYS A 653 -28.52 -34.64 12.19
C CYS A 653 -29.29 -33.48 11.57
N ILE A 654 -29.56 -32.46 12.39
CA ILE A 654 -30.25 -31.24 12.00
C ILE A 654 -29.25 -30.08 11.89
N LYS A 655 -29.37 -29.28 10.83
CA LYS A 655 -28.57 -28.07 10.64
C LYS A 655 -28.92 -27.06 11.73
N ALA A 656 -27.97 -26.75 12.59
CA ALA A 656 -28.20 -25.93 13.78
C ALA A 656 -27.66 -24.50 13.64
N TRP A 657 -26.54 -24.30 12.93
CA TRP A 657 -25.99 -22.97 12.65
C TRP A 657 -25.04 -23.00 11.45
N ASN A 658 -24.82 -21.86 10.80
CA ASN A 658 -23.84 -21.69 9.72
C ASN A 658 -22.52 -21.14 10.32
N ALA A 659 -21.34 -21.71 10.03
CA ALA A 659 -20.08 -21.30 10.68
C ALA A 659 -19.12 -20.56 9.70
N PRO A 660 -18.32 -19.57 10.15
CA PRO A 660 -17.93 -19.33 11.54
C PRO A 660 -18.49 -18.02 12.12
N VAL A 661 -19.35 -18.13 13.13
CA VAL A 661 -19.51 -17.09 14.15
C VAL A 661 -19.26 -17.77 15.50
N ASN A 662 -18.07 -17.52 16.05
CA ASN A 662 -17.70 -17.50 17.47
C ASN A 662 -17.99 -18.73 18.35
N GLN A 663 -17.01 -19.63 18.46
CA GLN A 663 -16.65 -20.26 19.75
C GLN A 663 -15.59 -19.41 20.47
N GLY A 664 -15.91 -18.14 20.68
CA GLY A 664 -15.12 -17.22 21.49
C GLY A 664 -15.91 -15.95 21.63
N SER A 665 -16.27 -15.59 22.85
CA SER A 665 -16.99 -14.37 23.20
C SER A 665 -16.44 -13.16 22.43
N LEU A 666 -17.14 -12.77 21.36
CA LEU A 666 -17.00 -11.43 20.82
C LEU A 666 -17.96 -10.59 21.64
N ASP A 667 -17.41 -9.85 22.59
CA ASP A 667 -18.17 -8.95 23.43
C ASP A 667 -18.73 -7.82 22.58
N ILE A 668 -19.98 -7.99 22.13
CA ILE A 668 -20.73 -6.98 21.38
C ILE A 668 -20.85 -5.68 22.21
N ALA A 669 -20.77 -5.73 23.54
CA ALA A 669 -20.73 -4.54 24.38
C ALA A 669 -19.44 -3.73 24.16
N ALA A 670 -18.29 -4.39 23.94
CA ALA A 670 -17.02 -3.71 23.65
C ALA A 670 -16.99 -3.05 22.25
N LEU A 671 -17.63 -3.65 21.25
CA LEU A 671 -17.76 -3.04 19.91
C LEU A 671 -18.85 -1.95 19.87
N ALA A 672 -19.93 -2.11 20.64
CA ALA A 672 -20.95 -1.08 20.78
C ALA A 672 -20.38 0.22 21.36
N VAL A 673 -19.39 0.14 22.25
CA VAL A 673 -18.66 1.30 22.79
C VAL A 673 -17.88 2.06 21.70
N LEU A 674 -17.29 1.36 20.73
CA LEU A 674 -16.57 1.99 19.61
C LEU A 674 -17.49 2.64 18.55
N GLY A 675 -18.76 2.21 18.48
CA GLY A 675 -19.76 2.81 17.60
C GLY A 675 -20.52 4.01 18.18
N GLN A 676 -20.33 4.34 19.46
CA GLN A 676 -20.98 5.50 20.09
C GLN A 676 -20.20 6.79 19.84
N GLN A 677 -20.90 7.92 19.84
CA GLN A 677 -20.28 9.25 19.83
C GLN A 677 -19.32 9.37 21.02
N ALA A 678 -18.05 9.67 20.74
CA ALA A 678 -17.07 9.91 21.80
C ALA A 678 -17.49 11.14 22.62
N THR A 679 -17.37 11.04 23.95
CA THR A 679 -17.60 12.15 24.88
C THR A 679 -16.42 12.24 25.85
N GLU A 680 -16.34 13.29 26.67
CA GLU A 680 -15.24 13.48 27.64
C GLU A 680 -15.08 12.32 28.64
N ILE A 681 -16.14 11.54 28.86
CA ILE A 681 -16.18 10.42 29.82
C ILE A 681 -16.35 9.04 29.15
N LYS A 682 -16.48 8.97 27.82
CA LYS A 682 -16.66 7.70 27.08
C LYS A 682 -15.78 7.66 25.84
N GLN A 683 -14.98 6.60 25.71
CA GLN A 683 -14.24 6.31 24.49
C GLN A 683 -15.21 5.87 23.39
N GLY A 684 -15.08 6.43 22.18
CA GLY A 684 -15.98 6.19 21.04
C GLY A 684 -15.45 6.83 19.74
N THR A 685 -16.29 6.97 18.72
CA THR A 685 -15.96 7.68 17.47
C THR A 685 -16.45 9.12 17.50
N ALA A 686 -15.62 10.08 17.07
CA ALA A 686 -15.99 11.50 17.03
C ALA A 686 -15.94 12.03 15.60
N LYS A 687 -17.00 12.71 15.17
CA LYS A 687 -17.03 13.43 13.89
C LYS A 687 -16.17 14.68 13.99
N VAL A 688 -15.43 15.00 12.93
CA VAL A 688 -14.64 16.24 12.87
C VAL A 688 -15.52 17.38 12.38
N SER A 689 -15.53 18.49 13.12
CA SER A 689 -16.27 19.71 12.80
C SER A 689 -15.84 20.28 11.44
N THR A 690 -16.77 20.77 10.62
CA THR A 690 -16.43 21.59 9.44
C THR A 690 -15.92 22.97 9.86
N GLN A 691 -15.34 23.74 8.94
CA GLN A 691 -14.86 25.10 9.26
C GLN A 691 -16.03 26.01 9.66
N GLU A 692 -17.14 25.96 8.91
CA GLU A 692 -18.36 26.73 9.21
C GLU A 692 -18.95 26.38 10.59
N GLN A 693 -18.99 25.10 10.95
CA GLN A 693 -19.43 24.67 12.28
C GLN A 693 -18.49 25.18 13.38
N THR A 694 -17.17 25.11 13.17
CA THR A 694 -16.17 25.64 14.10
C THR A 694 -16.33 27.15 14.29
N ASP A 695 -16.57 27.90 13.22
CA ASP A 695 -16.71 29.36 13.24
C ASP A 695 -18.03 29.81 13.89
N SER A 696 -19.10 29.02 13.73
CA SER A 696 -20.41 29.30 14.34
C SER A 696 -20.47 29.05 15.85
N GLY A 697 -19.58 28.18 16.38
CA GLY A 697 -19.49 27.87 17.81
C GLY A 697 -20.73 27.19 18.43
N ALA A 698 -21.64 26.63 17.63
CA ALA A 698 -22.93 26.12 18.09
C ALA A 698 -23.06 24.58 18.10
N ASP A 699 -22.02 23.85 17.67
CA ASP A 699 -22.04 22.40 17.51
C ASP A 699 -21.25 21.67 18.62
N ASP A 700 -21.97 21.00 19.51
CA ASP A 700 -21.42 20.19 20.60
C ASP A 700 -21.19 18.71 20.22
N SER A 701 -21.54 18.32 19.00
CA SER A 701 -21.52 16.93 18.54
C SER A 701 -20.25 16.55 17.74
N THR A 702 -19.39 17.53 17.45
CA THR A 702 -18.19 17.35 16.63
C THR A 702 -16.93 17.90 17.28
N ILE A 703 -15.76 17.37 16.91
CA ILE A 703 -14.47 17.77 17.46
C ILE A 703 -13.70 18.68 16.51
N VAL A 704 -13.04 19.70 17.06
CA VAL A 704 -12.16 20.60 16.31
C VAL A 704 -10.74 20.02 16.28
N THR A 705 -10.16 19.86 15.09
CA THR A 705 -8.79 19.35 14.95
C THR A 705 -7.74 20.33 15.50
N PRO A 706 -6.56 19.87 15.96
CA PRO A 706 -5.45 20.74 16.35
C PRO A 706 -5.05 21.76 15.27
N LYS A 707 -5.21 21.42 13.98
CA LYS A 707 -4.95 22.32 12.85
C LYS A 707 -5.94 23.48 12.79
N LYS A 708 -7.23 23.22 13.02
CA LYS A 708 -8.29 24.24 13.08
C LYS A 708 -8.18 25.11 14.33
N LEU A 709 -7.79 24.53 15.46
CA LEU A 709 -7.41 25.26 16.68
C LEU A 709 -6.23 26.22 16.43
N ARG A 710 -5.22 25.78 15.68
CA ARG A 710 -4.02 26.58 15.37
C ARG A 710 -4.26 27.65 14.29
N TRP A 711 -5.20 27.44 13.38
CA TRP A 711 -5.60 28.45 12.37
C TRP A 711 -6.30 29.67 12.95
N GLY A 712 -6.72 29.62 14.21
CA GLY A 712 -7.36 30.77 14.86
C GLY A 712 -6.40 31.85 15.35
N PHE A 713 -5.09 31.61 15.45
CA PHE A 713 -4.14 32.63 15.96
C PHE A 713 -3.18 33.11 14.86
N GLN A 714 -3.16 34.42 14.60
CA GLN A 714 -2.16 35.05 13.73
C GLN A 714 -1.20 35.88 14.59
N ILE A 715 0.11 35.65 14.50
CA ILE A 715 1.10 36.31 15.36
C ILE A 715 2.26 36.85 14.51
N LEU A 716 2.63 38.11 14.75
CA LEU A 716 3.88 38.71 14.29
C LEU A 716 4.76 39.06 15.49
N LYS A 717 5.86 38.33 15.69
CA LYS A 717 6.81 38.52 16.81
C LYS A 717 7.93 39.53 16.46
N ALA A 718 7.56 40.69 15.92
CA ALA A 718 8.51 41.76 15.62
C ALA A 718 8.56 42.80 16.77
N ILE A 719 9.51 43.74 16.68
CA ILE A 719 9.62 44.87 17.62
C ILE A 719 8.29 45.63 17.68
N ASN A 720 7.68 45.87 16.51
CA ASN A 720 6.29 46.26 16.37
C ASN A 720 5.52 45.04 15.87
N GLY A 721 4.74 44.41 16.74
CA GLY A 721 4.15 43.10 16.52
C GLY A 721 2.70 43.04 16.96
N TYR A 722 2.10 41.87 16.76
CA TYR A 722 0.70 41.65 17.13
C TYR A 722 0.38 40.16 17.36
N ILE A 723 -0.75 39.93 18.04
CA ILE A 723 -1.48 38.67 18.08
C ILE A 723 -2.96 38.93 17.76
N ILE A 724 -3.52 38.15 16.85
CA ILE A 724 -4.94 38.11 16.51
C ILE A 724 -5.50 36.82 17.07
N PHE A 725 -6.56 36.93 17.85
CA PHE A 725 -7.34 35.81 18.36
C PHE A 725 -8.36 35.36 17.30
N PRO A 726 -8.81 34.09 17.37
CA PRO A 726 -9.74 33.56 16.40
C PRO A 726 -11.03 34.38 16.33
N SER A 727 -11.62 34.47 15.12
CA SER A 727 -12.91 35.15 14.90
C SER A 727 -14.02 34.58 15.79
N TRP A 728 -14.03 33.27 16.02
CA TRP A 728 -14.96 32.58 16.92
C TRP A 728 -14.70 32.84 18.42
N LEU A 729 -13.59 33.48 18.79
CA LEU A 729 -13.33 34.05 20.13
C LEU A 729 -13.52 35.58 20.16
N GLY A 730 -14.27 36.13 19.21
CA GLY A 730 -14.55 37.57 19.14
C GLY A 730 -13.47 38.40 18.44
N GLY A 731 -12.45 37.75 17.83
CA GLY A 731 -11.50 38.43 16.94
C GLY A 731 -10.60 39.47 17.61
N LEU A 732 -10.35 39.35 18.91
CA LEU A 732 -9.52 40.30 19.66
C LEU A 732 -8.12 40.42 19.03
N ILE A 733 -7.65 41.64 18.86
CA ILE A 733 -6.31 41.96 18.36
C ILE A 733 -5.56 42.70 19.47
N VAL A 734 -4.38 42.20 19.81
CA VAL A 734 -3.42 42.89 20.69
C VAL A 734 -2.18 43.23 19.87
N GLN A 735 -1.87 44.51 19.76
CA GLN A 735 -0.70 45.01 19.05
C GLN A 735 0.25 45.69 20.03
N TRP A 736 1.55 45.63 19.75
CA TRP A 736 2.58 46.28 20.57
C TRP A 736 3.66 46.88 19.68
N GLY A 737 4.43 47.82 20.23
CA GLY A 737 5.58 48.34 19.52
C GLY A 737 6.40 49.36 20.28
N ARG A 738 7.33 49.96 19.54
CA ARG A 738 8.15 51.10 19.91
C ARG A 738 8.02 52.19 18.86
N ALA A 739 8.03 53.43 19.31
CA ALA A 739 8.10 54.59 18.45
C ALA A 739 9.12 55.58 19.02
N SER A 740 9.78 56.32 18.14
CA SER A 740 10.86 57.24 18.49
C SER A 740 10.69 58.57 17.80
N GLY A 741 10.95 59.66 18.50
CA GLY A 741 10.91 61.00 17.93
C GLY A 741 11.43 62.04 18.90
N ASN A 742 11.37 63.31 18.50
CA ASN A 742 11.82 64.42 19.33
C ASN A 742 10.75 64.84 20.35
N GLY A 743 11.18 65.19 21.56
CA GLY A 743 10.31 65.76 22.56
C GLY A 743 9.54 67.00 22.09
N GLY A 744 8.27 67.09 22.48
CA GLY A 744 7.38 68.20 22.13
C GLY A 744 6.77 68.14 20.73
N THR A 745 7.10 67.14 19.91
CA THR A 745 6.52 66.92 18.57
C THR A 745 5.58 65.72 18.52
N ASP A 746 4.61 65.75 17.61
CA ASP A 746 3.68 64.65 17.42
C ASP A 746 4.33 63.55 16.56
N ILE A 747 4.34 62.33 17.07
CA ILE A 747 5.01 61.17 16.46
C ILE A 747 3.93 60.24 15.89
N ALA A 748 3.78 60.24 14.57
CA ALA A 748 2.86 59.36 13.86
C ALA A 748 3.40 57.92 13.84
N THR A 749 2.63 56.98 14.37
CA THR A 749 3.01 55.56 14.41
C THR A 749 1.92 54.70 13.81
N ALA A 750 2.25 53.94 12.77
CA ALA A 750 1.34 52.98 12.16
C ALA A 750 1.22 51.70 13.01
N PHE A 751 0.00 51.17 13.11
CA PHE A 751 -0.18 49.84 13.64
C PHE A 751 0.35 48.80 12.65
N PRO A 752 0.99 47.72 13.12
CA PRO A 752 1.39 46.58 12.28
C PRO A 752 0.26 46.02 11.40
N ILE A 753 -0.98 46.03 11.92
CA ILE A 753 -2.18 45.72 11.16
C ILE A 753 -3.31 46.71 11.53
N PRO A 754 -4.18 47.12 10.59
CA PRO A 754 -5.39 47.86 10.92
C PRO A 754 -6.28 47.07 11.88
N PHE A 755 -6.91 47.74 12.85
CA PHE A 755 -8.03 47.17 13.59
C PHE A 755 -9.26 47.12 12.65
N PRO A 756 -9.82 45.94 12.34
CA PRO A 756 -10.91 45.83 11.38
C PRO A 756 -12.19 46.57 11.78
N ASN A 757 -12.52 46.60 13.07
CA ASN A 757 -13.79 47.10 13.58
C ASN A 757 -13.61 48.28 14.53
N ALA A 758 -12.81 48.11 15.58
CA ALA A 758 -12.67 49.11 16.64
C ALA A 758 -11.35 48.97 17.41
N MET A 759 -10.85 50.09 17.92
CA MET A 759 -9.76 50.09 18.91
C MET A 759 -10.34 50.42 20.29
N TYR A 760 -10.16 49.51 21.24
CA TYR A 760 -10.71 49.61 22.59
C TYR A 760 -9.80 50.39 23.55
N SER A 761 -8.47 50.21 23.42
CA SER A 761 -7.51 50.86 24.31
C SER A 761 -6.15 51.01 23.63
N LEU A 762 -5.46 52.10 23.97
CA LEU A 762 -4.08 52.37 23.59
C LEU A 762 -3.37 52.94 24.82
N ASN A 763 -2.24 52.35 25.17
CA ASN A 763 -1.41 52.79 26.27
C ASN A 763 0.05 52.87 25.80
N ALA A 764 0.76 53.88 26.27
CA ALA A 764 2.19 54.01 26.05
C ALA A 764 2.93 54.27 27.35
N THR A 765 4.18 53.84 27.40
CA THR A 765 5.08 54.03 28.53
C THR A 765 6.44 54.52 28.06
N LEU A 766 7.11 55.26 28.94
CA LEU A 766 8.48 55.70 28.75
C LEU A 766 9.37 55.05 29.81
N ASN A 767 10.63 54.84 29.47
CA ASN A 767 11.62 54.35 30.42
C ASN A 767 11.88 55.41 31.49
N TYR A 768 11.65 55.06 32.76
CA TYR A 768 11.99 55.90 33.90
C TYR A 768 13.44 55.66 34.34
N THR A 769 14.20 56.73 34.50
CA THR A 769 15.55 56.69 35.10
C THR A 769 15.48 57.30 36.49
N PRO A 770 15.69 56.52 37.57
CA PRO A 770 15.69 57.04 38.93
C PRO A 770 16.70 58.18 39.11
N GLY A 771 16.25 59.31 39.68
CA GLY A 771 17.09 60.48 39.91
C GLY A 771 17.20 61.47 38.74
N SER A 772 16.49 61.24 37.63
CA SER A 772 16.38 62.21 36.53
C SER A 772 15.66 63.49 37.01
N PRO A 773 16.17 64.70 36.72
CA PRO A 773 15.48 65.96 37.02
C PRO A 773 14.25 66.20 36.12
N VAL A 774 14.01 65.33 35.13
CA VAL A 774 12.94 65.45 34.14
C VAL A 774 11.88 64.38 34.40
N ASN A 775 10.67 64.81 34.78
CA ASN A 775 9.47 63.97 34.81
C ASN A 775 8.91 63.87 33.38
N GLY A 776 9.26 62.78 32.70
CA GLY A 776 8.78 62.52 31.34
C GLY A 776 7.46 61.77 31.32
N TYR A 777 6.46 62.33 30.65
CA TYR A 777 5.18 61.66 30.38
C TYR A 777 5.05 61.47 28.87
N VAL A 778 4.33 60.40 28.48
CA VAL A 778 3.92 60.17 27.10
C VAL A 778 2.40 60.27 27.05
N ASP A 779 1.92 61.09 26.13
CA ASP A 779 0.51 61.16 25.77
C ASP A 779 0.30 60.44 24.45
N VAL A 780 -0.83 59.75 24.32
CA VAL A 780 -1.18 58.98 23.11
C VAL A 780 -2.62 59.25 22.72
N GLY A 781 -2.82 59.53 21.44
CA GLY A 781 -4.13 59.76 20.84
C GLY A 781 -4.31 58.92 19.59
N VAL A 782 -5.48 58.35 19.42
CA VAL A 782 -5.83 57.54 18.24
C VAL A 782 -6.08 58.45 17.06
N SER A 783 -5.48 58.17 15.90
CA SER A 783 -5.77 58.93 14.69
C SER A 783 -6.87 58.27 13.86
N ASN A 784 -6.78 56.95 13.69
CA ASN A 784 -7.76 56.10 13.02
C ASN A 784 -7.45 54.62 13.33
N LEU A 785 -8.12 53.68 12.67
CA LEU A 785 -7.91 52.24 12.89
C LEU A 785 -6.56 51.72 12.36
N THR A 786 -5.76 52.55 11.69
CA THR A 786 -4.47 52.18 11.08
C THR A 786 -3.25 52.81 11.78
N ALA A 787 -3.45 53.84 12.62
CA ALA A 787 -2.35 54.57 13.25
C ALA A 787 -2.78 55.31 14.53
N PHE A 788 -1.78 55.77 15.28
CA PHE A 788 -1.95 56.66 16.42
C PHE A 788 -0.84 57.73 16.44
N TYR A 789 -1.04 58.78 17.24
CA TYR A 789 -0.02 59.79 17.53
C TYR A 789 0.44 59.66 18.98
N GLY A 790 1.76 59.69 19.20
CA GLY A 790 2.35 59.80 20.53
C GLY A 790 3.14 61.10 20.68
N LYS A 791 3.18 61.65 21.89
CA LYS A 791 3.93 62.85 22.22
C LYS A 791 4.59 62.71 23.58
N HIS A 792 5.88 63.03 23.70
CA HIS A 792 6.60 62.98 24.98
C HIS A 792 7.30 64.28 25.33
N THR A 793 7.57 64.47 26.63
CA THR A 793 8.18 65.69 27.17
C THR A 793 9.70 65.61 27.37
N PHE A 794 10.34 64.43 27.16
CA PHE A 794 11.80 64.30 27.26
C PHE A 794 12.55 65.11 26.20
N PRO A 795 13.63 65.84 26.55
CA PRO A 795 14.44 66.58 25.59
C PRO A 795 15.24 65.64 24.68
N GLY A 796 15.23 65.93 23.37
CA GLY A 796 15.91 65.12 22.35
C GLY A 796 15.09 63.93 21.84
N VAL A 797 15.74 63.02 21.10
CA VAL A 797 15.12 61.82 20.56
C VAL A 797 15.01 60.76 21.65
N THR A 798 13.78 60.33 21.99
CA THR A 798 13.53 59.25 22.95
C THR A 798 12.62 58.18 22.33
N VAL A 799 12.69 56.96 22.86
CA VAL A 799 11.82 55.84 22.48
C VAL A 799 10.75 55.64 23.56
N PHE A 800 9.49 55.54 23.16
CA PHE A 800 8.40 55.04 24.01
C PHE A 800 7.87 53.71 23.49
N HIS A 801 7.36 52.89 24.41
CA HIS A 801 6.74 51.60 24.13
C HIS A 801 5.23 51.76 24.18
N TRP A 802 4.52 50.97 23.39
CA TRP A 802 3.05 51.04 23.34
C TRP A 802 2.42 49.66 23.20
N VAL A 803 1.19 49.56 23.69
CA VAL A 803 0.28 48.43 23.51
C VAL A 803 -1.10 48.97 23.15
N ALA A 804 -1.71 48.36 22.13
CA ALA A 804 -3.07 48.66 21.69
C ALA A 804 -3.91 47.38 21.66
N VAL A 805 -5.18 47.50 22.03
CA VAL A 805 -6.15 46.40 22.06
C VAL A 805 -7.39 46.83 21.26
N GLY A 806 -7.90 45.95 20.41
CA GLY A 806 -9.05 46.21 19.54
C GLY A 806 -9.58 44.93 18.90
N SER A 807 -10.43 45.03 17.88
CA SER A 807 -10.95 43.92 17.07
C SER A 807 -11.33 44.36 15.68
#